data_AF-A0AAC9D694-F1
#
_entry.id   AF-A0AAC9D694-F1
#
_cell.length_a   1.000
_cell.length_b   1.000
_cell.length_c   1.000
_cell.angle_alpha   90.00
_cell.angle_beta   90.00
_cell.angle_gamma   90.00
#
_symmetry.space_group_name_H-M   'P 1'
#
loop_
_entity.id
_entity.type
_entity.pdbx_description
1 polymer ?
#
loop_
_entity_poly.entity_id
_entity_poly.type
_entity_poly.pdbx_seq_one_letter_code
_entity_poly.pdbx_strand_id
1 'polypeptide(L)'
;MPDFRITGNSTPTVGEKHTYSIADNFVANIPSAKANDLGILSPDVHWSIYELRGNSWIHKKKNDKTGPIVQYSFFEATIKYEGLKLIAEKGGEKATLIIKPQSHVERKIVHVDFLDALWNKPTKPFAYGDKVIVRIHCVNLNRCRGTITLWEDEEPGASHNSLNKNNKATTLPIYIEDGKAEAKFFLSPSFAQLANKQGDKATGNEGEFHEYYVTVEIFNQKTFESQNINIANPDYKKTQDKPTPAEQKGSSKKEEKGIKSNGDVHDYYETNLDVLNEIRKAGDMVREVLNKPMIIDMPEEGEENTSTCVCKENNFYWSNKLTCEERKKVLEVCAKLWGEDKKKNKASELMAVMHLETGEKNMFKPYADNGAGYSGLIQFSDASARNLGTTRSALKAMTFIEQMDYVYKYFASKTEIATMVDLYLHVLKPNAVGNGNNPDYVIFDESISVPDGDGSQTSLEQRKININKEPWVTKYGYSSNPSFMKGEEHSRRRKWVYTKQRFEERWGFINGKTTIADVEQELKESHYNIGAGFLFNGVCENAVADDASKENAGERAPWMKIVLEEAKNYGGFDEGEDPLKSRIKQEYFSISNEFTTSNTDPTSISWCAAFASWCLQKAVYLNPSTCRALEFNPDYIHEGVGKSDKKPSHMRKIEEPVYGCIVVWKNTRGGGGHVAFYYGRTKEGNIVPIGGNQGSSLKFSSRNPNGDFGQKVIGYYLPEDYEDNIKDQFTEDELSLNPSNLNKGNLLKKSSENISGKTS
;
A
#
# COMPACT_ATOMS: atom_id res chain seq x y z
N MET A 1 2.52 17.66 50.45
CA MET A 1 2.35 16.35 49.79
C MET A 1 0.86 16.20 49.53
N PRO A 2 0.40 15.66 48.39
CA PRO A 2 -1.03 15.53 48.13
C PRO A 2 -1.70 14.68 49.22
N ASP A 3 -2.93 15.02 49.60
CA ASP A 3 -3.68 14.37 50.67
C ASP A 3 -4.22 12.97 50.25
N PHE A 4 -3.98 12.57 49.00
CA PHE A 4 -4.31 11.27 48.44
C PHE A 4 -3.19 10.69 47.55
N ARG A 5 -3.21 9.37 47.35
CA ARG A 5 -2.24 8.63 46.50
C ARG A 5 -2.95 7.80 45.43
N ILE A 6 -2.29 7.61 44.29
CA ILE A 6 -2.73 6.65 43.26
C ILE A 6 -2.35 5.24 43.71
N THR A 7 -3.28 4.31 43.62
CA THR A 7 -3.11 2.87 43.88
C THR A 7 -3.30 2.12 42.56
N GLY A 8 -2.33 1.31 42.12
CA GLY A 8 -2.40 0.55 40.88
C GLY A 8 -1.02 0.03 40.44
N ASN A 9 -0.97 -0.83 39.41
CA ASN A 9 0.26 -1.46 38.96
C ASN A 9 1.18 -0.47 38.21
N SER A 10 2.38 -0.21 38.76
CA SER A 10 3.38 0.69 38.15
C SER A 10 4.19 0.04 37.04
N THR A 11 4.16 -1.29 36.92
CA THR A 11 4.81 -2.07 35.85
C THR A 11 3.80 -2.97 35.14
N PRO A 12 2.83 -2.40 34.42
CA PRO A 12 1.77 -3.17 33.78
C PRO A 12 2.30 -4.00 32.62
N THR A 13 1.84 -5.25 32.52
CA THR A 13 2.09 -6.10 31.37
C THR A 13 1.36 -5.57 30.14
N VAL A 14 2.05 -5.44 29.01
CA VAL A 14 1.42 -5.00 27.76
C VAL A 14 0.36 -6.00 27.28
N GLY A 15 -0.75 -5.47 26.75
CA GLY A 15 -1.89 -6.27 26.29
C GLY A 15 -2.94 -6.59 27.37
N GLU A 16 -2.68 -6.29 28.64
CA GLU A 16 -3.63 -6.50 29.75
C GLU A 16 -4.32 -5.20 30.19
N LYS A 17 -5.48 -5.33 30.85
CA LYS A 17 -6.19 -4.21 31.52
C LYS A 17 -5.75 -4.12 32.98
N HIS A 18 -5.32 -2.93 33.40
CA HIS A 18 -4.87 -2.64 34.77
C HIS A 18 -5.77 -1.57 35.39
N THR A 19 -6.19 -1.78 36.64
CA THR A 19 -7.07 -0.87 37.38
C THR A 19 -6.26 0.07 38.27
N TYR A 20 -6.65 1.34 38.32
CA TYR A 20 -6.05 2.40 39.13
C TYR A 20 -7.14 3.14 39.92
N SER A 21 -6.87 3.49 41.18
CA SER A 21 -7.79 4.19 42.08
C SER A 21 -7.06 5.19 42.97
N ILE A 22 -7.80 6.04 43.68
CA ILE A 22 -7.24 6.95 44.70
C ILE A 22 -7.45 6.41 46.12
N ALA A 23 -6.48 6.61 47.01
CA ALA A 23 -6.58 6.32 48.45
C ALA A 23 -6.31 7.61 49.26
N ASP A 24 -7.26 8.03 50.10
CA ASP A 24 -7.16 9.22 50.94
C ASP A 24 -6.45 8.89 52.28
N ASN A 25 -5.61 9.80 52.79
CA ASN A 25 -4.81 9.56 54.01
C ASN A 25 -5.52 9.87 55.35
N PHE A 26 -6.81 10.25 55.36
CA PHE A 26 -7.56 10.60 56.59
C PHE A 26 -8.82 9.73 56.83
N VAL A 27 -8.62 8.73 57.70
CA VAL A 27 -9.49 8.21 58.79
C VAL A 27 -10.72 7.30 58.53
N ALA A 28 -10.56 6.10 59.11
CA ALA A 28 -11.48 5.19 59.83
C ALA A 28 -12.60 4.39 59.12
N ASN A 29 -12.64 3.11 59.49
CA ASN A 29 -13.73 2.15 59.30
C ASN A 29 -15.11 2.79 59.51
N ILE A 30 -15.84 3.03 58.43
CA ILE A 30 -17.29 3.27 58.45
C ILE A 30 -17.96 2.21 57.55
N PRO A 31 -18.95 1.45 58.06
CA PRO A 31 -19.66 0.44 57.27
C PRO A 31 -20.38 1.06 56.07
N SER A 32 -20.31 0.36 54.94
CA SER A 32 -20.76 0.75 53.59
C SER A 32 -22.22 1.24 53.47
N ALA A 33 -23.04 1.12 54.52
CA ALA A 33 -24.47 1.44 54.48
C ALA A 33 -24.83 2.89 54.88
N LYS A 34 -23.87 3.74 55.28
CA LYS A 34 -24.16 5.14 55.69
C LYS A 34 -23.43 6.23 54.89
N ALA A 35 -22.66 5.88 53.86
CA ALA A 35 -21.98 6.86 53.02
C ALA A 35 -22.90 7.55 52.00
N ASN A 36 -24.00 6.90 51.58
CA ASN A 36 -24.90 7.45 50.57
C ASN A 36 -25.86 8.54 51.09
N ASP A 37 -26.09 8.65 52.39
CA ASP A 37 -27.11 9.53 52.98
C ASP A 37 -26.61 10.94 53.35
N LEU A 38 -25.33 11.25 53.14
CA LEU A 38 -24.74 12.53 53.54
C LEU A 38 -24.34 13.45 52.38
N GLY A 39 -24.43 13.02 51.11
CA GLY A 39 -24.05 13.88 49.97
C GLY A 39 -22.62 14.41 50.03
N ILE A 40 -21.73 13.73 50.76
CA ILE A 40 -20.33 14.09 50.95
C ILE A 40 -19.49 13.06 50.18
N LEU A 41 -18.83 13.52 49.11
CA LEU A 41 -17.83 12.84 48.25
C LEU A 41 -18.35 12.06 47.03
N SER A 42 -18.69 12.79 45.96
CA SER A 42 -18.31 12.37 44.61
C SER A 42 -17.04 13.13 44.25
N PRO A 43 -15.83 12.61 44.50
CA PRO A 43 -14.65 13.32 44.03
C PRO A 43 -14.62 13.20 42.52
N ASP A 44 -14.80 14.31 41.81
CA ASP A 44 -14.52 14.43 40.38
C ASP A 44 -13.01 14.27 40.17
N VAL A 45 -12.52 13.04 40.31
CA VAL A 45 -11.12 12.70 40.09
C VAL A 45 -10.89 12.66 38.58
N HIS A 46 -10.01 13.52 38.10
CA HIS A 46 -9.61 13.58 36.70
C HIS A 46 -8.27 12.88 36.53
N TRP A 47 -8.23 11.90 35.63
CA TRP A 47 -7.05 11.11 35.31
C TRP A 47 -6.49 11.55 33.97
N SER A 48 -5.19 11.74 33.90
CA SER A 48 -4.47 12.13 32.69
C SER A 48 -3.16 11.37 32.57
N ILE A 49 -2.80 10.98 31.35
CA ILE A 49 -1.56 10.23 31.08
C ILE A 49 -0.62 11.02 30.20
N TYR A 50 0.68 10.96 30.51
CA TYR A 50 1.72 11.72 29.83
C TYR A 50 2.84 10.80 29.36
N GLU A 51 3.34 11.06 28.16
CA GLU A 51 4.53 10.44 27.56
C GLU A 51 5.69 11.44 27.63
N LEU A 52 6.85 11.00 28.11
CA LEU A 52 8.09 11.76 28.04
C LEU A 52 8.67 11.65 26.63
N ARG A 53 8.93 12.79 25.98
CA ARG A 53 9.72 12.89 24.75
C ARG A 53 10.77 13.97 24.93
N GLY A 54 12.04 13.58 24.91
CA GLY A 54 13.14 14.43 25.33
C GLY A 54 12.94 14.91 26.77
N ASN A 55 12.96 16.23 26.97
CA ASN A 55 12.76 16.84 28.29
C ASN A 55 11.31 17.27 28.57
N SER A 56 10.36 16.95 27.70
CA SER A 56 8.97 17.41 27.80
C SER A 56 7.96 16.28 28.01
N TRP A 57 7.03 16.49 28.95
CA TRP A 57 5.90 15.57 29.19
C TRP A 57 4.71 15.95 28.30
N ILE A 58 4.40 15.12 27.32
CA ILE A 58 3.30 15.30 26.38
C ILE A 58 2.03 14.64 26.92
N HIS A 59 1.01 15.46 27.17
CA HIS A 59 -0.30 15.01 27.63
C HIS A 59 -1.06 14.25 26.52
N LYS A 60 -1.57 13.06 26.83
CA LYS A 60 -2.44 12.28 25.94
C LYS A 60 -3.91 12.50 26.26
N LYS A 61 -4.44 13.70 25.93
CA LYS A 61 -5.82 14.15 26.22
C LYS A 61 -6.92 13.12 25.91
N LYS A 62 -6.78 12.33 24.85
CA LYS A 62 -7.75 11.28 24.46
C LYS A 62 -7.85 10.10 25.44
N ASN A 63 -6.88 9.98 26.35
CA ASN A 63 -6.83 8.93 27.36
C ASN A 63 -7.24 9.45 28.75
N ASP A 64 -7.75 10.68 28.82
CA ASP A 64 -8.22 11.24 30.06
C ASP A 64 -9.51 10.53 30.51
N LYS A 65 -9.63 10.28 31.81
CA LYS A 65 -10.75 9.56 32.40
C LYS A 65 -11.21 10.28 33.65
N THR A 66 -12.46 10.08 34.03
CA THR A 66 -13.01 10.63 35.27
C THR A 66 -13.58 9.53 36.16
N GLY A 67 -13.53 9.75 37.46
CA GLY A 67 -14.12 8.86 38.46
C GLY A 67 -13.10 8.28 39.45
N PRO A 68 -13.59 7.69 40.56
CA PRO A 68 -12.75 7.24 41.67
C PRO A 68 -11.85 6.04 41.32
N ILE A 69 -12.22 5.28 40.27
CA ILE A 69 -11.53 4.10 39.77
C ILE A 69 -11.53 4.14 38.24
N VAL A 70 -10.38 3.90 37.62
CA VAL A 70 -10.19 3.89 36.16
C VAL A 70 -9.36 2.70 35.72
N GLN A 71 -9.55 2.23 34.47
CA GLN A 71 -8.78 1.13 33.90
C GLN A 71 -7.92 1.61 32.73
N TYR A 72 -6.66 1.19 32.64
CA TYR A 72 -5.76 1.48 31.52
C TYR A 72 -5.16 0.20 30.93
N SER A 73 -4.89 0.21 29.63
CA SER A 73 -4.15 -0.84 28.91
C SER A 73 -2.95 -0.24 28.20
N PHE A 74 -1.86 -1.00 28.16
CA PHE A 74 -0.57 -0.56 27.63
C PHE A 74 -0.14 -1.49 26.49
N PHE A 75 0.61 -0.96 25.52
CA PHE A 75 0.99 -1.68 24.29
C PHE A 75 2.50 -1.66 24.09
N GLU A 76 3.03 -2.49 23.19
CA GLU A 76 4.46 -2.58 22.90
C GLU A 76 5.13 -1.23 22.57
N ALA A 77 4.39 -0.34 21.89
CA ALA A 77 4.87 1.02 21.62
C ALA A 77 5.19 1.79 22.91
N THR A 78 4.43 1.56 23.99
CA THR A 78 4.59 2.24 25.28
C THR A 78 5.80 1.75 26.07
N ILE A 79 6.36 0.57 25.76
CA ILE A 79 7.64 0.09 26.33
C ILE A 79 8.81 0.95 25.82
N LYS A 80 8.71 1.43 24.58
CA LYS A 80 9.75 2.25 23.94
C LYS A 80 9.70 3.72 24.34
N TYR A 81 8.72 4.13 25.14
CA TYR A 81 8.62 5.52 25.58
C TYR A 81 9.69 5.81 26.62
N GLU A 82 10.31 6.99 26.53
CA GLU A 82 11.37 7.42 27.45
C GLU A 82 10.87 7.52 28.90
N GLY A 83 9.56 7.72 29.08
CA GLY A 83 8.87 7.71 30.36
C GLY A 83 7.37 7.82 30.17
N LEU A 84 6.60 7.20 31.06
CA LEU A 84 5.15 7.31 31.10
C LEU A 84 4.72 7.65 32.53
N LYS A 85 3.79 8.59 32.70
CA LYS A 85 3.23 8.91 34.01
C LYS A 85 1.73 9.13 33.95
N LEU A 86 1.05 8.66 34.98
CA LEU A 86 -0.37 8.82 35.23
C LEU A 86 -0.56 9.87 36.33
N ILE A 87 -1.43 10.85 36.10
CA ILE A 87 -1.75 11.92 37.05
C ILE A 87 -3.24 11.82 37.40
N ALA A 88 -3.56 11.84 38.68
CA ALA A 88 -4.91 11.96 39.20
C ALA A 88 -5.06 13.33 39.88
N GLU A 89 -6.10 14.07 39.52
CA GLU A 89 -6.41 15.41 40.04
C GLU A 89 -7.75 15.38 40.78
N LYS A 90 -7.77 15.80 42.04
CA LYS A 90 -8.97 15.86 42.91
C LYS A 90 -8.93 17.14 43.72
N GLY A 91 -9.96 17.99 43.60
CA GLY A 91 -10.07 19.22 44.40
C GLY A 91 -8.90 20.21 44.23
N GLY A 92 -8.24 20.21 43.05
CA GLY A 92 -7.05 21.02 42.77
C GLY A 92 -5.72 20.40 43.19
N GLU A 93 -5.74 19.27 43.91
CA GLU A 93 -4.55 18.51 44.27
C GLU A 93 -4.22 17.42 43.24
N LYS A 94 -2.92 17.16 43.02
CA LYS A 94 -2.43 16.20 42.01
C LYS A 94 -1.57 15.10 42.64
N ALA A 95 -1.93 13.85 42.39
CA ALA A 95 -1.10 12.68 42.64
C ALA A 95 -0.51 12.16 41.31
N THR A 96 0.74 11.67 41.32
CA THR A 96 1.43 11.16 40.12
C THR A 96 1.96 9.75 40.36
N LEU A 97 1.81 8.87 39.37
CA LEU A 97 2.37 7.52 39.34
C LEU A 97 3.17 7.33 38.05
N ILE A 98 4.45 6.97 38.16
CA ILE A 98 5.27 6.61 36.99
C ILE A 98 4.92 5.18 36.57
N ILE A 99 4.69 4.99 35.27
CA ILE A 99 4.35 3.71 34.65
C ILE A 99 5.53 3.24 33.79
N LYS A 100 5.93 1.98 33.95
CA LYS A 100 6.94 1.31 33.12
C LYS A 100 6.38 -0.01 32.58
N PRO A 101 5.74 0.00 31.40
CA PRO A 101 5.15 -1.21 30.84
C PRO A 101 6.21 -2.28 30.59
N GLN A 102 5.86 -3.54 30.85
CA GLN A 102 6.75 -4.68 30.64
C GLN A 102 6.25 -5.58 29.50
N SER A 103 7.20 -6.10 28.71
CA SER A 103 6.91 -7.00 27.59
C SER A 103 6.36 -8.32 28.11
N HIS A 104 5.35 -8.87 27.44
CA HIS A 104 4.97 -10.27 27.58
C HIS A 104 5.54 -11.11 26.43
N VAL A 105 5.95 -12.33 26.77
CA VAL A 105 6.78 -13.21 25.96
C VAL A 105 5.91 -13.99 24.94
N GLU A 106 6.45 -14.14 23.73
CA GLU A 106 5.95 -14.81 22.51
C GLU A 106 5.03 -14.03 21.55
N ARG A 107 5.59 -13.76 20.35
CA ARG A 107 4.85 -13.42 19.13
C ARG A 107 4.61 -14.71 18.38
N LYS A 108 3.35 -15.08 18.15
CA LYS A 108 3.03 -16.29 17.38
C LYS A 108 1.63 -16.25 16.79
N ILE A 109 1.48 -16.95 15.67
CA ILE A 109 0.19 -17.46 15.23
C ILE A 109 -0.17 -18.61 16.19
N VAL A 110 -1.33 -18.51 16.82
CA VAL A 110 -1.79 -19.50 17.81
C VAL A 110 -2.44 -20.67 17.09
N HIS A 111 -3.37 -20.39 16.18
CA HIS A 111 -4.06 -21.39 15.38
C HIS A 111 -4.75 -20.73 14.19
N VAL A 112 -5.24 -21.57 13.27
CA VAL A 112 -6.02 -21.17 12.10
C VAL A 112 -7.33 -21.95 12.10
N ASP A 113 -8.45 -21.25 11.95
CA ASP A 113 -9.78 -21.84 11.78
C ASP A 113 -10.18 -21.78 10.30
N PHE A 114 -10.76 -22.88 9.80
CA PHE A 114 -11.45 -22.94 8.52
C PHE A 114 -12.96 -22.85 8.78
N LEU A 115 -13.62 -21.87 8.16
CA LEU A 115 -15.02 -21.55 8.38
C LEU A 115 -15.78 -21.56 7.05
N ASP A 116 -17.08 -21.86 7.11
CA ASP A 116 -17.99 -21.75 5.97
C ASP A 116 -18.34 -20.29 5.62
N ALA A 117 -19.12 -20.10 4.56
CA ALA A 117 -19.58 -18.79 4.13
C ALA A 117 -20.43 -18.03 5.18
N LEU A 118 -20.94 -18.74 6.18
CA LEU A 118 -21.72 -18.21 7.30
C LEU A 118 -20.87 -18.03 8.58
N TRP A 119 -19.55 -18.17 8.49
CA TRP A 119 -18.59 -18.03 9.59
C TRP A 119 -18.67 -19.12 10.68
N ASN A 120 -19.29 -20.25 10.37
CA ASN A 120 -19.38 -21.39 11.29
C ASN A 120 -18.29 -22.42 11.00
N LYS A 121 -17.93 -23.20 12.01
CA LYS A 121 -17.09 -24.38 11.80
C LYS A 121 -17.86 -25.40 10.97
N PRO A 122 -17.27 -25.95 9.90
CA PRO A 122 -17.96 -26.87 9.02
C PRO A 122 -18.41 -28.12 9.79
N THR A 123 -19.69 -28.48 9.67
CA THR A 123 -20.25 -29.72 10.25
C THR A 123 -20.17 -30.90 9.28
N LYS A 124 -19.78 -30.63 8.02
CA LYS A 124 -19.52 -31.57 6.93
C LYS A 124 -18.27 -31.11 6.18
N PRO A 125 -17.54 -32.01 5.48
CA PRO A 125 -16.42 -31.62 4.62
C PRO A 125 -16.84 -30.56 3.60
N PHE A 126 -15.92 -29.66 3.25
CA PHE A 126 -16.16 -28.66 2.20
C PHE A 126 -16.33 -29.34 0.84
N ALA A 127 -17.07 -28.70 -0.06
CA ALA A 127 -17.22 -29.14 -1.45
C ALA A 127 -16.63 -28.09 -2.41
N TYR A 128 -16.25 -28.52 -3.60
CA TYR A 128 -15.92 -27.59 -4.68
C TYR A 128 -17.15 -26.77 -5.06
N GLY A 129 -16.98 -25.45 -5.15
CA GLY A 129 -18.04 -24.45 -5.23
C GLY A 129 -18.28 -23.70 -3.91
N ASP A 130 -17.74 -24.18 -2.78
CA ASP A 130 -17.88 -23.50 -1.50
C ASP A 130 -16.87 -22.35 -1.32
N LYS A 131 -17.26 -21.39 -0.47
CA LYS A 131 -16.35 -20.35 0.04
C LYS A 131 -15.78 -20.82 1.38
N VAL A 132 -14.47 -20.87 1.45
CA VAL A 132 -13.72 -21.19 2.67
C VAL A 132 -13.14 -19.91 3.23
N ILE A 133 -13.54 -19.56 4.45
CA ILE A 133 -12.99 -18.43 5.19
C ILE A 133 -11.91 -18.97 6.13
N VAL A 134 -10.69 -18.51 5.94
CA VAL A 134 -9.56 -18.87 6.78
C VAL A 134 -9.32 -17.74 7.77
N ARG A 135 -9.55 -18.02 9.06
CA ARG A 135 -9.35 -17.07 10.16
C ARG A 135 -8.10 -17.45 10.94
N ILE A 136 -7.11 -16.56 10.93
CA ILE A 136 -5.86 -16.72 11.66
C ILE A 136 -6.01 -16.04 13.02
N HIS A 137 -5.67 -16.76 14.08
CA HIS A 137 -5.64 -16.25 15.43
C HIS A 137 -4.20 -15.99 15.85
N CYS A 138 -3.90 -14.76 16.25
CA CYS A 138 -2.56 -14.29 16.54
C CYS A 138 -2.47 -13.68 17.93
N VAL A 139 -1.33 -13.87 18.59
CA VAL A 139 -0.98 -13.16 19.82
C VAL A 139 0.20 -12.23 19.52
N ASN A 140 0.06 -10.96 19.88
CA ASN A 140 1.10 -9.93 19.76
C ASN A 140 1.60 -9.66 18.32
N LEU A 141 0.73 -9.86 17.31
CA LEU A 141 1.00 -9.54 15.89
C LEU A 141 0.03 -8.48 15.32
N ASN A 142 -0.65 -7.71 16.18
CA ASN A 142 -1.64 -6.72 15.74
C ASN A 142 -0.98 -5.64 14.86
N ARG A 143 -1.66 -5.24 13.79
CA ARG A 143 -1.22 -4.30 12.75
C ARG A 143 -0.04 -4.78 11.88
N CYS A 144 0.35 -6.04 11.96
CA CYS A 144 1.30 -6.63 11.02
C CYS A 144 0.62 -6.99 9.70
N ARG A 145 1.38 -6.92 8.61
CA ARG A 145 0.98 -7.37 7.27
C ARG A 145 1.66 -8.70 6.95
N GLY A 146 0.95 -9.54 6.20
CA GLY A 146 1.47 -10.83 5.74
C GLY A 146 0.77 -11.31 4.49
N THR A 147 1.08 -12.54 4.09
CA THR A 147 0.44 -13.26 2.99
C THR A 147 -0.01 -14.63 3.47
N ILE A 148 -1.15 -15.08 2.96
CA ILE A 148 -1.65 -16.44 3.15
C ILE A 148 -1.77 -17.13 1.80
N THR A 149 -1.30 -18.38 1.73
CA THR A 149 -1.35 -19.19 0.51
C THR A 149 -2.06 -20.50 0.80
N LEU A 150 -3.04 -20.85 -0.05
CA LEU A 150 -3.73 -22.14 -0.04
C LEU A 150 -3.01 -23.13 -0.96
N TRP A 151 -2.76 -24.33 -0.45
CA TRP A 151 -2.06 -25.44 -1.11
C TRP A 151 -2.94 -26.69 -1.13
N GLU A 152 -2.76 -27.49 -2.17
CA GLU A 152 -3.28 -28.85 -2.28
C GLU A 152 -2.13 -29.83 -1.98
N ASP A 153 -2.42 -30.90 -1.24
CA ASP A 153 -1.41 -31.85 -0.74
C ASP A 153 -1.39 -33.14 -1.57
N GLU A 154 -0.23 -33.48 -2.16
CA GLU A 154 -0.08 -34.55 -3.17
C GLU A 154 0.01 -35.97 -2.58
N GLU A 155 0.19 -36.16 -1.25
CA GLU A 155 0.31 -37.48 -0.61
C GLU A 155 -0.69 -37.66 0.55
N PRO A 156 -1.62 -38.63 0.48
CA PRO A 156 -2.53 -38.94 1.57
C PRO A 156 -1.75 -39.30 2.85
N GLY A 157 -1.86 -38.46 3.89
CA GLY A 157 -1.29 -38.74 5.21
C GLY A 157 0.22 -38.55 5.38
N ALA A 158 0.90 -37.81 4.49
CA ALA A 158 2.32 -37.50 4.63
C ALA A 158 2.62 -36.17 5.35
N SER A 159 3.79 -36.08 5.97
CA SER A 159 4.34 -34.85 6.58
C SER A 159 4.94 -33.95 5.51
N HIS A 160 4.52 -32.68 5.47
CA HIS A 160 4.87 -31.60 4.51
C HIS A 160 6.26 -31.77 3.87
N ASN A 161 6.29 -32.32 2.64
CA ASN A 161 7.52 -32.65 1.94
C ASN A 161 7.89 -31.58 0.89
N SER A 162 9.19 -31.42 0.66
CA SER A 162 9.80 -30.29 -0.08
C SER A 162 9.65 -30.30 -1.62
N LEU A 163 8.58 -30.94 -2.15
CA LEU A 163 8.35 -31.11 -3.60
C LEU A 163 7.22 -30.23 -4.19
N ASN A 164 6.50 -29.43 -3.39
CA ASN A 164 5.37 -28.60 -3.86
C ASN A 164 5.79 -27.30 -4.58
N LYS A 165 6.64 -27.36 -5.61
CA LYS A 165 7.01 -26.15 -6.39
C LYS A 165 5.96 -25.70 -7.41
N ASN A 166 4.96 -26.53 -7.73
CA ASN A 166 4.02 -26.26 -8.83
C ASN A 166 2.51 -26.27 -8.48
N ASN A 167 2.09 -26.53 -7.22
CA ASN A 167 0.65 -26.65 -6.85
C ASN A 167 0.14 -25.50 -5.98
N LYS A 168 0.41 -24.26 -6.40
CA LYS A 168 -0.04 -23.06 -5.70
C LYS A 168 -1.45 -22.68 -6.16
N ALA A 169 -2.47 -22.89 -5.33
CA ALA A 169 -3.86 -22.57 -5.70
C ALA A 169 -4.11 -21.05 -5.74
N THR A 170 -3.85 -20.33 -4.64
CA THR A 170 -4.06 -18.87 -4.54
C THR A 170 -3.27 -18.27 -3.37
N THR A 171 -2.69 -17.07 -3.54
CA THR A 171 -2.13 -16.25 -2.44
C THR A 171 -2.94 -14.98 -2.27
N LEU A 172 -3.30 -14.65 -1.03
CA LEU A 172 -4.00 -13.42 -0.67
C LEU A 172 -3.20 -12.62 0.37
N PRO A 173 -3.26 -11.28 0.34
CA PRO A 173 -2.69 -10.46 1.41
C PRO A 173 -3.58 -10.52 2.65
N ILE A 174 -2.96 -10.48 3.84
CA ILE A 174 -3.65 -10.41 5.12
C ILE A 174 -3.17 -9.22 5.96
N TYR A 175 -4.09 -8.65 6.73
CA TYR A 175 -3.82 -7.62 7.73
C TYR A 175 -4.36 -8.10 9.08
N ILE A 176 -3.53 -8.04 10.12
CA ILE A 176 -3.93 -8.48 11.46
C ILE A 176 -4.55 -7.31 12.21
N GLU A 177 -5.80 -7.44 12.58
CA GLU A 177 -6.55 -6.50 13.40
C GLU A 177 -7.19 -7.25 14.57
N ASP A 178 -7.07 -6.70 15.78
CA ASP A 178 -7.59 -7.30 17.02
C ASP A 178 -7.16 -8.76 17.24
N GLY A 179 -5.92 -9.08 16.86
CA GLY A 179 -5.35 -10.42 16.99
C GLY A 179 -5.94 -11.44 16.01
N LYS A 180 -6.63 -10.99 14.96
CA LYS A 180 -7.21 -11.84 13.92
C LYS A 180 -6.85 -11.33 12.53
N ALA A 181 -6.72 -12.26 11.58
CA ALA A 181 -6.66 -11.94 10.16
C ALA A 181 -7.55 -12.93 9.40
N GLU A 182 -8.19 -12.48 8.32
CA GLU A 182 -9.18 -13.27 7.60
C GLU A 182 -8.91 -13.22 6.11
N ALA A 183 -8.95 -14.38 5.47
CA ALA A 183 -8.83 -14.52 4.03
C ALA A 183 -9.97 -15.41 3.50
N LYS A 184 -10.48 -15.08 2.31
CA LYS A 184 -11.61 -15.77 1.71
C LYS A 184 -11.14 -16.44 0.43
N PHE A 185 -11.16 -17.77 0.43
CA PHE A 185 -10.86 -18.58 -0.74
C PHE A 185 -12.16 -19.11 -1.35
N PHE A 186 -12.18 -19.18 -2.68
CA PHE A 186 -13.24 -19.86 -3.41
C PHE A 186 -12.68 -21.17 -3.95
N LEU A 187 -13.27 -22.29 -3.54
CA LEU A 187 -12.86 -23.61 -4.01
C LEU A 187 -13.39 -23.84 -5.42
N SER A 188 -12.68 -23.34 -6.43
CA SER A 188 -13.11 -23.45 -7.82
C SER A 188 -13.26 -24.91 -8.25
N PRO A 189 -14.30 -25.28 -9.02
CA PRO A 189 -14.39 -26.61 -9.65
C PRO A 189 -13.18 -26.98 -10.51
N SER A 190 -12.43 -25.99 -11.02
CA SER A 190 -11.18 -26.22 -11.75
C SER A 190 -10.05 -26.75 -10.86
N PHE A 191 -10.11 -26.55 -9.53
CA PHE A 191 -9.16 -27.12 -8.57
C PHE A 191 -9.40 -28.62 -8.39
N ALA A 192 -10.64 -29.09 -8.48
CA ALA A 192 -10.94 -30.53 -8.48
C ALA A 192 -10.30 -31.24 -9.68
N GLN A 193 -10.34 -30.61 -10.86
CA GLN A 193 -9.68 -31.15 -12.06
C GLN A 193 -8.15 -31.13 -11.97
N LEU A 194 -7.58 -30.17 -11.22
CA LEU A 194 -6.15 -30.06 -10.99
C LEU A 194 -5.68 -31.17 -10.04
N ALA A 195 -6.36 -31.31 -8.88
CA ALA A 195 -6.13 -32.39 -7.93
C ALA A 195 -6.27 -33.76 -8.62
N ASN A 196 -7.41 -34.04 -9.25
CA ASN A 196 -7.66 -35.34 -9.93
C ASN A 196 -6.67 -35.68 -11.07
N LYS A 197 -5.95 -34.70 -11.63
CA LYS A 197 -4.93 -34.89 -12.67
C LYS A 197 -3.54 -35.19 -12.07
N GLN A 198 -3.33 -34.89 -10.80
CA GLN A 198 -2.06 -34.96 -10.08
C GLN A 198 -1.97 -36.18 -9.15
N GLY A 199 -3.12 -36.75 -8.76
CA GLY A 199 -3.24 -38.00 -8.03
C GLY A 199 -2.45 -39.19 -8.57
N ASP A 200 -2.06 -40.07 -7.65
CA ASP A 200 -1.15 -41.18 -7.85
C ASP A 200 -1.33 -41.88 -9.22
N LYS A 201 -0.33 -41.71 -10.09
CA LYS A 201 -0.28 -42.25 -11.47
C LYS A 201 -0.35 -43.78 -11.51
N ALA A 202 -0.30 -44.45 -10.37
CA ALA A 202 -0.40 -45.91 -10.27
C ALA A 202 -1.84 -46.45 -10.17
N THR A 203 -2.82 -45.68 -9.68
CA THR A 203 -4.19 -46.18 -9.43
C THR A 203 -5.31 -45.35 -10.04
N GLY A 204 -5.05 -44.09 -10.41
CA GLY A 204 -6.02 -43.22 -11.08
C GLY A 204 -7.24 -42.85 -10.22
N ASN A 205 -7.13 -42.91 -8.89
CA ASN A 205 -8.21 -42.55 -7.97
C ASN A 205 -7.63 -41.95 -6.67
N GLU A 206 -7.79 -40.64 -6.46
CA GLU A 206 -7.34 -39.92 -5.24
C GLU A 206 -8.17 -40.20 -3.98
N GLY A 207 -9.10 -41.16 -4.06
CA GLY A 207 -9.97 -41.50 -2.95
C GLY A 207 -11.12 -40.51 -2.76
N GLU A 208 -11.82 -40.63 -1.63
CA GLU A 208 -13.08 -39.92 -1.33
C GLU A 208 -12.88 -38.40 -1.07
N PHE A 209 -11.66 -37.95 -0.78
CA PHE A 209 -11.35 -36.57 -0.40
C PHE A 209 -10.03 -36.06 -1.00
N HIS A 210 -9.97 -34.76 -1.30
CA HIS A 210 -8.76 -34.00 -1.57
C HIS A 210 -8.31 -33.26 -0.30
N GLU A 211 -7.00 -33.21 -0.04
CA GLU A 211 -6.43 -32.59 1.16
C GLU A 211 -5.83 -31.21 0.84
N TYR A 212 -6.20 -30.19 1.62
CA TYR A 212 -5.71 -28.82 1.44
C TYR A 212 -5.18 -28.24 2.74
N TYR A 213 -4.16 -27.39 2.68
CA TYR A 213 -3.62 -26.66 3.83
C TYR A 213 -3.26 -25.22 3.47
N VAL A 214 -3.06 -24.38 4.49
CA VAL A 214 -2.60 -22.99 4.30
C VAL A 214 -1.25 -22.75 4.91
N THR A 215 -0.48 -21.89 4.26
CA THR A 215 0.76 -21.32 4.80
C THR A 215 0.57 -19.83 5.03
N VAL A 216 1.08 -19.31 6.15
CA VAL A 216 0.99 -17.91 6.54
C VAL A 216 2.39 -17.34 6.74
N GLU A 217 2.70 -16.28 6.01
CA GLU A 217 3.99 -15.57 6.07
C GLU A 217 3.79 -14.15 6.58
N ILE A 218 4.48 -13.80 7.67
CA ILE A 218 4.48 -12.46 8.27
C ILE A 218 5.93 -12.00 8.42
N PHE A 219 6.22 -10.74 8.10
CA PHE A 219 7.59 -10.20 8.13
C PHE A 219 8.28 -10.46 9.49
N ASN A 220 9.50 -11.03 9.44
CA ASN A 220 10.29 -11.46 10.61
C ASN A 220 9.60 -12.51 11.51
N GLN A 221 8.73 -13.36 10.97
CA GLN A 221 8.20 -14.56 11.63
C GLN A 221 8.55 -15.81 10.82
N LYS A 222 8.62 -16.97 11.48
CA LYS A 222 8.68 -18.26 10.77
C LYS A 222 7.34 -18.49 10.07
N THR A 223 7.37 -19.05 8.87
CA THR A 223 6.17 -19.47 8.14
C THR A 223 5.38 -20.44 9.01
N PHE A 224 4.08 -20.19 9.16
CA PHE A 224 3.16 -21.08 9.86
C PHE A 224 2.41 -21.93 8.85
N GLU A 225 2.28 -23.22 9.12
CA GLU A 225 1.58 -24.18 8.28
C GLU A 225 0.38 -24.73 9.07
N SER A 226 -0.81 -24.74 8.45
CA SER A 226 -2.01 -25.31 9.07
C SER A 226 -2.04 -26.83 8.92
N GLN A 227 -2.92 -27.47 9.69
CA GLN A 227 -3.35 -28.84 9.43
C GLN A 227 -4.13 -28.93 8.11
N ASN A 228 -4.17 -30.14 7.53
CA ASN A 228 -4.94 -30.42 6.32
C ASN A 228 -6.46 -30.36 6.61
N ILE A 229 -7.22 -29.96 5.59
CA ILE A 229 -8.67 -30.06 5.54
C ILE A 229 -9.10 -30.94 4.36
N ASN A 230 -10.15 -31.73 4.58
CA ASN A 230 -10.68 -32.63 3.57
C ASN A 230 -11.79 -31.95 2.77
N ILE A 231 -11.68 -32.03 1.45
CA ILE A 231 -12.66 -31.53 0.49
C ILE A 231 -13.21 -32.73 -0.28
N ALA A 232 -14.52 -32.88 -0.37
CA ALA A 232 -15.13 -34.03 -1.04
C ALA A 232 -14.77 -34.08 -2.53
N ASN A 233 -14.22 -35.22 -2.98
CA ASN A 233 -13.88 -35.42 -4.39
C ASN A 233 -15.15 -35.71 -5.21
N PRO A 234 -15.57 -34.83 -6.15
CA PRO A 234 -16.80 -35.01 -6.92
C PRO A 234 -16.73 -36.18 -7.92
N ASP A 235 -15.52 -36.62 -8.29
CA ASP A 235 -15.30 -37.67 -9.29
C ASP A 235 -15.17 -39.08 -8.67
N TYR A 236 -15.19 -39.19 -7.34
CA TYR A 236 -15.07 -40.47 -6.64
C TYR A 236 -16.33 -41.34 -6.80
N LYS A 237 -16.17 -42.55 -7.35
CA LYS A 237 -17.22 -43.57 -7.46
C LYS A 237 -16.93 -44.74 -6.52
N LYS A 238 -17.77 -44.96 -5.51
CA LYS A 238 -17.72 -46.19 -4.68
C LYS A 238 -17.92 -47.42 -5.57
N THR A 239 -16.95 -48.33 -5.58
CA THR A 239 -17.13 -49.67 -6.13
C THR A 239 -18.24 -50.38 -5.37
N GLN A 240 -19.29 -50.81 -6.09
CA GLN A 240 -20.32 -51.69 -5.52
C GLN A 240 -19.67 -53.03 -5.15
N ASP A 241 -19.71 -53.38 -3.86
CA ASP A 241 -19.35 -54.72 -3.41
C ASP A 241 -20.25 -55.75 -4.09
N LYS A 242 -19.64 -56.82 -4.62
CA LYS A 242 -20.36 -58.01 -5.09
C LYS A 242 -21.18 -58.58 -3.92
N PRO A 243 -22.49 -58.87 -4.10
CA PRO A 243 -23.31 -59.38 -3.01
C PRO A 243 -22.82 -60.75 -2.56
N THR A 244 -22.63 -60.92 -1.25
CA THR A 244 -22.47 -62.25 -0.66
C THR A 244 -23.82 -62.98 -0.60
N PRO A 245 -23.87 -64.33 -0.68
CA PRO A 245 -25.10 -65.11 -0.82
C PRO A 245 -26.13 -65.01 0.34
N ALA A 246 -25.86 -64.20 1.36
CA ALA A 246 -26.64 -64.18 2.61
C ALA A 246 -27.78 -63.13 2.64
N GLU A 247 -27.87 -62.22 1.67
CA GLU A 247 -28.88 -61.13 1.68
C GLU A 247 -30.20 -61.47 0.95
N GLN A 248 -30.44 -62.74 0.61
CA GLN A 248 -31.72 -63.22 0.06
C GLN A 248 -32.78 -63.60 1.12
N LYS A 249 -32.74 -63.04 2.33
CA LYS A 249 -33.81 -63.27 3.32
C LYS A 249 -34.31 -61.98 3.94
N GLY A 250 -35.54 -61.64 3.58
CA GLY A 250 -36.26 -60.44 4.01
C GLY A 250 -36.53 -60.36 5.52
N SER A 251 -36.91 -59.15 5.92
CA SER A 251 -37.10 -58.67 7.28
C SER A 251 -38.33 -59.24 7.99
N SER A 252 -38.23 -59.49 9.31
CA SER A 252 -39.39 -59.40 10.22
C SER A 252 -39.04 -59.42 11.73
N LYS A 253 -39.42 -58.30 12.36
CA LYS A 253 -40.15 -58.08 13.64
C LYS A 253 -39.52 -58.30 15.03
N LYS A 254 -39.67 -57.21 15.80
CA LYS A 254 -39.92 -57.05 17.25
C LYS A 254 -38.73 -57.32 18.17
N GLU A 255 -38.12 -56.26 18.71
CA GLU A 255 -38.54 -55.60 19.97
C GLU A 255 -38.68 -56.61 21.11
N GLU A 256 -37.76 -56.59 22.07
CA GLU A 256 -38.04 -56.35 23.50
C GLU A 256 -36.86 -56.81 24.40
N LYS A 257 -36.20 -55.79 24.98
CA LYS A 257 -35.59 -55.71 26.33
C LYS A 257 -35.09 -56.98 27.05
N GLY A 258 -33.83 -56.94 27.51
CA GLY A 258 -33.41 -57.66 28.72
C GLY A 258 -31.90 -57.77 28.94
N ILE A 259 -31.33 -56.88 29.75
CA ILE A 259 -29.95 -56.85 30.23
C ILE A 259 -29.80 -57.75 31.47
N LYS A 260 -28.73 -58.56 31.61
CA LYS A 260 -27.69 -58.51 32.70
C LYS A 260 -26.87 -59.80 32.93
N SER A 261 -25.53 -59.63 32.85
CA SER A 261 -24.42 -60.00 33.78
C SER A 261 -24.42 -61.35 34.52
N ASN A 262 -23.31 -62.02 34.83
CA ASN A 262 -21.86 -61.90 34.59
C ASN A 262 -21.19 -63.18 35.15
N GLY A 263 -19.92 -63.39 34.79
CA GLY A 263 -18.91 -64.17 35.52
C GLY A 263 -18.39 -65.37 34.70
N ASP A 264 -17.11 -65.73 34.71
CA ASP A 264 -15.85 -65.17 35.22
C ASP A 264 -14.76 -66.10 34.64
N VAL A 265 -13.69 -65.57 34.03
CA VAL A 265 -12.33 -66.18 33.99
C VAL A 265 -11.29 -65.07 33.73
N HIS A 266 -10.65 -64.62 34.82
CA HIS A 266 -9.19 -64.48 35.12
C HIS A 266 -8.14 -64.28 33.99
N ASP A 267 -6.99 -63.57 34.15
CA ASP A 267 -6.35 -62.76 35.22
C ASP A 267 -4.89 -62.37 34.79
N TYR A 268 -4.28 -61.42 35.52
CA TYR A 268 -2.85 -61.10 35.73
C TYR A 268 -2.17 -59.80 35.16
N TYR A 269 -2.29 -58.72 35.98
CA TYR A 269 -1.34 -57.68 36.51
C TYR A 269 -0.43 -56.83 35.59
N GLU A 270 -0.10 -55.56 35.86
CA GLU A 270 -0.60 -54.41 36.66
C GLU A 270 0.49 -53.32 36.47
N THR A 271 0.15 -52.06 36.15
CA THR A 271 0.68 -50.82 36.79
C THR A 271 0.27 -49.53 36.05
N ASN A 272 0.12 -48.47 36.85
CA ASN A 272 -0.47 -47.15 36.60
C ASN A 272 0.45 -46.14 35.89
N LEU A 273 -0.15 -45.13 35.22
CA LEU A 273 0.10 -43.67 35.29
C LEU A 273 -0.68 -43.01 34.13
N ASP A 274 -1.81 -42.35 34.38
CA ASP A 274 -2.02 -40.96 34.84
C ASP A 274 -2.16 -39.91 33.71
N VAL A 275 -3.39 -39.37 33.63
CA VAL A 275 -3.87 -37.97 33.44
C VAL A 275 -3.26 -37.09 32.30
N LEU A 276 -3.96 -36.29 31.49
CA LEU A 276 -5.13 -35.39 31.66
C LEU A 276 -5.89 -35.23 30.33
N ASN A 277 -7.18 -35.59 30.24
CA ASN A 277 -8.30 -34.68 30.54
C ASN A 277 -7.97 -33.47 31.45
N GLU A 278 -7.50 -32.37 30.86
CA GLU A 278 -7.93 -31.04 31.29
C GLU A 278 -8.86 -30.47 30.22
N ILE A 279 -10.13 -30.82 30.39
CA ILE A 279 -11.19 -29.83 30.22
C ILE A 279 -10.82 -28.64 31.12
N ARG A 280 -10.35 -27.53 30.54
CA ARG A 280 -10.73 -26.22 31.10
C ARG A 280 -12.22 -26.02 30.82
N LYS A 281 -13.05 -26.55 31.71
CA LYS A 281 -14.35 -25.97 32.05
C LYS A 281 -14.33 -25.66 33.54
N ALA A 282 -13.67 -24.57 33.88
CA ALA A 282 -14.32 -23.49 34.61
C ALA A 282 -14.42 -22.36 33.57
N GLY A 283 -15.61 -21.88 33.23
CA GLY A 283 -16.21 -20.80 34.01
C GLY A 283 -15.28 -19.59 33.86
N ASP A 284 -15.45 -18.74 32.87
CA ASP A 284 -16.66 -17.95 32.76
C ASP A 284 -17.02 -17.61 31.32
N MET A 285 -18.32 -17.49 31.13
CA MET A 285 -18.90 -16.38 30.39
C MET A 285 -17.93 -15.20 30.20
N VAL A 286 -17.30 -15.12 29.04
CA VAL A 286 -17.38 -13.85 28.32
C VAL A 286 -18.52 -14.06 27.33
N ARG A 287 -19.77 -14.18 27.83
CA ARG A 287 -20.72 -13.06 27.68
C ARG A 287 -20.03 -11.89 27.01
N GLU A 288 -20.44 -11.64 25.78
CA GLU A 288 -20.67 -10.29 25.30
C GLU A 288 -20.65 -9.30 26.46
N VAL A 289 -19.50 -8.67 26.66
CA VAL A 289 -19.51 -7.29 27.06
C VAL A 289 -19.14 -6.57 25.79
N LEU A 290 -20.18 -6.41 24.97
CA LEU A 290 -20.41 -5.12 24.35
C LEU A 290 -20.17 -4.08 25.44
N ASN A 291 -18.97 -3.49 25.40
CA ASN A 291 -18.75 -2.12 25.80
C ASN A 291 -17.72 -1.59 24.79
N LYS A 292 -18.26 -1.11 23.66
CA LYS A 292 -17.86 0.20 23.14
C LYS A 292 -17.68 1.12 24.36
N PRO A 293 -16.52 1.78 24.56
CA PRO A 293 -15.76 2.55 23.56
C PRO A 293 -14.30 2.04 23.39
N MET A 294 -13.62 2.23 22.27
CA MET A 294 -13.59 3.41 21.40
C MET A 294 -13.81 3.05 19.92
N ILE A 295 -14.58 3.89 19.24
CA ILE A 295 -14.92 3.85 17.80
C ILE A 295 -13.84 4.59 16.99
N ILE A 296 -13.61 4.07 15.78
CA ILE A 296 -13.00 4.71 14.62
C ILE A 296 -14.13 5.36 13.77
N ASP A 297 -13.97 6.65 13.45
CA ASP A 297 -14.58 7.57 12.44
C ASP A 297 -16.12 7.76 12.21
N MET A 298 -16.55 9.03 12.46
CA MET A 298 -17.33 10.05 11.66
C MET A 298 -18.76 9.76 11.09
N PRO A 299 -19.73 10.72 11.04
CA PRO A 299 -19.65 12.04 10.34
C PRO A 299 -20.30 13.30 10.99
N GLU A 300 -19.91 14.45 10.40
CA GLU A 300 -20.44 15.84 10.30
C GLU A 300 -21.22 16.55 11.44
N GLU A 301 -20.66 17.69 11.91
CA GLU A 301 -21.23 19.05 11.73
C GLU A 301 -20.23 20.13 12.22
N GLY A 302 -19.99 21.16 11.39
CA GLY A 302 -19.70 22.55 11.83
C GLY A 302 -18.29 22.97 12.26
N GLU A 303 -17.56 23.57 11.30
CA GLU A 303 -16.62 24.71 11.41
C GLU A 303 -15.16 24.58 11.94
N GLU A 304 -14.26 24.65 10.93
CA GLU A 304 -12.99 25.40 10.80
C GLU A 304 -11.88 25.37 11.88
N ASN A 305 -10.86 24.52 11.64
CA ASN A 305 -9.52 24.96 11.19
C ASN A 305 -8.63 23.74 10.89
N THR A 306 -8.33 23.52 9.60
CA THR A 306 -7.71 22.29 9.08
C THR A 306 -6.23 22.48 8.76
N SER A 307 -5.36 21.67 9.37
CA SER A 307 -4.01 21.37 8.84
C SER A 307 -3.85 19.87 8.52
N THR A 308 -4.92 19.23 8.07
CA THR A 308 -4.86 17.90 7.43
C THR A 308 -4.40 18.07 5.99
N CYS A 309 -3.45 17.23 5.57
CA CYS A 309 -3.02 17.23 4.19
C CYS A 309 -4.17 16.80 3.24
N VAL A 310 -4.69 17.77 2.50
CA VAL A 310 -5.72 17.61 1.46
C VAL A 310 -5.35 16.51 0.44
N CYS A 311 -4.07 16.33 0.09
CA CYS A 311 -3.65 15.33 -0.90
C CYS A 311 -3.85 13.87 -0.47
N LYS A 312 -3.79 13.56 0.84
CA LYS A 312 -4.04 12.21 1.37
C LYS A 312 -5.53 11.91 1.48
N GLU A 313 -6.32 12.94 1.73
CA GLU A 313 -7.79 12.84 1.75
C GLU A 313 -8.37 12.71 0.35
N ASN A 314 -7.64 13.15 -0.67
CA ASN A 314 -7.95 13.02 -2.09
C ASN A 314 -7.62 11.63 -2.68
N ASN A 315 -7.84 10.57 -1.92
CA ASN A 315 -7.55 9.20 -2.34
C ASN A 315 -8.76 8.55 -3.03
N PHE A 316 -8.50 7.90 -4.16
CA PHE A 316 -9.44 7.12 -4.97
C PHE A 316 -8.65 6.14 -5.84
N TYR A 317 -9.30 5.23 -6.55
CA TYR A 317 -8.59 4.21 -7.35
C TYR A 317 -7.73 4.89 -8.43
N TRP A 318 -6.52 4.37 -8.66
CA TRP A 318 -5.49 4.96 -9.55
C TRP A 318 -4.84 6.27 -9.09
N SER A 319 -5.19 6.80 -7.93
CA SER A 319 -4.65 8.06 -7.41
C SER A 319 -3.11 8.12 -7.28
N ASN A 320 -2.40 7.00 -7.14
CA ASN A 320 -0.92 7.00 -7.14
C ASN A 320 -0.28 7.24 -8.52
N LYS A 321 -1.08 7.21 -9.59
CA LYS A 321 -0.65 7.53 -10.96
C LYS A 321 -0.82 9.00 -11.31
N LEU A 322 -1.41 9.77 -10.41
CA LEU A 322 -1.70 11.19 -10.56
C LEU A 322 -0.86 12.00 -9.57
N THR A 323 -0.55 13.24 -9.92
CA THR A 323 -0.04 14.27 -8.99
C THR A 323 -1.13 14.75 -8.04
N CYS A 324 -0.79 15.50 -6.99
CA CYS A 324 -1.82 16.04 -6.09
C CYS A 324 -2.82 16.97 -6.79
N GLU A 325 -2.36 17.84 -7.69
CA GLU A 325 -3.22 18.75 -8.44
C GLU A 325 -4.15 18.00 -9.41
N GLU A 326 -3.65 16.97 -10.08
CA GLU A 326 -4.49 16.12 -10.92
C GLU A 326 -5.55 15.38 -10.08
N ARG A 327 -5.20 14.87 -8.89
CA ARG A 327 -6.18 14.24 -7.97
C ARG A 327 -7.26 15.22 -7.52
N LYS A 328 -6.87 16.43 -7.11
CA LYS A 328 -7.81 17.51 -6.76
C LYS A 328 -8.73 17.79 -7.93
N LYS A 329 -8.17 17.93 -9.14
CA LYS A 329 -8.94 18.24 -10.34
C LYS A 329 -9.97 17.16 -10.67
N VAL A 330 -9.60 15.88 -10.55
CA VAL A 330 -10.56 14.77 -10.75
C VAL A 330 -11.70 14.85 -9.74
N LEU A 331 -11.40 15.03 -8.46
CA LEU A 331 -12.42 15.13 -7.41
C LEU A 331 -13.31 16.37 -7.58
N GLU A 332 -12.75 17.51 -7.98
CA GLU A 332 -13.49 18.73 -8.29
C GLU A 332 -14.48 18.50 -9.43
N VAL A 333 -14.03 17.87 -10.53
CA VAL A 333 -14.91 17.54 -11.68
C VAL A 333 -15.99 16.55 -11.26
N CYS A 334 -15.64 15.50 -10.50
CA CYS A 334 -16.60 14.51 -10.04
C CYS A 334 -17.64 15.11 -9.08
N ALA A 335 -17.22 15.99 -8.17
CA ALA A 335 -18.12 16.71 -7.27
C ALA A 335 -19.10 17.59 -8.04
N LYS A 336 -18.62 18.37 -9.03
CA LYS A 336 -19.46 19.22 -9.88
C LYS A 336 -20.47 18.43 -10.71
N LEU A 337 -20.13 17.22 -11.14
CA LEU A 337 -21.01 16.39 -11.97
C LEU A 337 -22.00 15.54 -11.16
N TRP A 338 -21.56 15.00 -10.02
CA TRP A 338 -22.30 13.92 -9.34
C TRP A 338 -22.51 14.13 -7.84
N GLY A 339 -22.07 15.26 -7.29
CA GLY A 339 -22.22 15.60 -5.88
C GLY A 339 -21.00 15.26 -5.03
N GLU A 340 -20.88 15.98 -3.92
CA GLU A 340 -19.74 15.91 -3.00
C GLU A 340 -19.65 14.56 -2.28
N ASP A 341 -20.80 13.96 -1.97
CA ASP A 341 -20.94 12.65 -1.31
C ASP A 341 -20.42 11.50 -2.19
N LYS A 342 -20.58 11.61 -3.51
CA LYS A 342 -20.21 10.55 -4.48
C LYS A 342 -18.86 10.77 -5.14
N LYS A 343 -18.20 11.91 -4.93
CA LYS A 343 -17.03 12.33 -5.71
C LYS A 343 -15.90 11.30 -5.75
N LYS A 344 -15.60 10.61 -4.64
CA LYS A 344 -14.52 9.61 -4.58
C LYS A 344 -14.85 8.33 -5.33
N ASN A 345 -16.08 7.84 -5.19
CA ASN A 345 -16.54 6.64 -5.91
C ASN A 345 -16.60 6.94 -7.41
N LYS A 346 -17.16 8.09 -7.79
CA LYS A 346 -17.22 8.53 -9.19
C LYS A 346 -15.84 8.84 -9.78
N ALA A 347 -14.90 9.32 -8.98
CA ALA A 347 -13.51 9.46 -9.40
C ALA A 347 -12.90 8.09 -9.73
N SER A 348 -13.07 7.08 -8.88
CA SER A 348 -12.61 5.72 -9.15
C SER A 348 -13.23 5.13 -10.44
N GLU A 349 -14.53 5.33 -10.66
CA GLU A 349 -15.23 4.89 -11.88
C GLU A 349 -14.71 5.62 -13.13
N LEU A 350 -14.57 6.95 -13.07
CA LEU A 350 -14.07 7.77 -14.18
C LEU A 350 -12.62 7.41 -14.52
N MET A 351 -11.78 7.17 -13.51
CA MET A 351 -10.40 6.72 -13.73
C MET A 351 -10.32 5.34 -14.37
N ALA A 352 -11.23 4.42 -14.04
CA ALA A 352 -11.31 3.13 -14.71
C ALA A 352 -11.65 3.29 -16.21
N VAL A 353 -12.61 4.16 -16.54
CA VAL A 353 -12.93 4.51 -17.93
C VAL A 353 -11.73 5.12 -18.65
N MET A 354 -11.05 6.09 -18.04
CA MET A 354 -9.86 6.69 -18.64
C MET A 354 -8.72 5.70 -18.82
N HIS A 355 -8.58 4.73 -17.91
CA HIS A 355 -7.56 3.69 -18.01
C HIS A 355 -7.81 2.80 -19.22
N LEU A 356 -9.07 2.37 -19.42
CA LEU A 356 -9.47 1.59 -20.59
C LEU A 356 -9.25 2.36 -21.90
N GLU A 357 -9.62 3.64 -21.93
CA GLU A 357 -9.54 4.49 -23.13
C GLU A 357 -8.10 4.90 -23.50
N THR A 358 -7.22 5.07 -22.51
CA THR A 358 -5.82 5.50 -22.76
C THR A 358 -4.84 4.33 -22.88
N GLY A 359 -5.19 3.17 -22.30
CA GLY A 359 -4.38 1.96 -22.27
C GLY A 359 -3.07 2.11 -21.46
N GLU A 360 -2.38 1.00 -21.22
CA GLU A 360 -1.18 0.99 -20.35
C GLU A 360 -0.04 1.87 -20.88
N LYS A 361 0.15 1.93 -22.21
CA LYS A 361 1.26 2.66 -22.83
C LYS A 361 1.16 4.17 -22.66
N ASN A 362 -0.06 4.71 -22.74
CA ASN A 362 -0.33 6.15 -22.66
C ASN A 362 -1.23 6.47 -21.47
N MET A 363 -1.11 5.68 -20.40
CA MET A 363 -1.96 5.74 -19.21
C MET A 363 -2.15 7.17 -18.71
N PHE A 364 -3.41 7.61 -18.72
CA PHE A 364 -3.84 8.95 -18.29
C PHE A 364 -3.13 10.11 -19.00
N LYS A 365 -2.66 9.90 -20.24
CA LYS A 365 -2.02 10.97 -21.02
C LYS A 365 -3.04 11.69 -21.89
N PRO A 366 -3.10 13.04 -21.84
CA PRO A 366 -4.06 13.83 -22.63
C PRO A 366 -3.82 13.74 -24.14
N TYR A 367 -2.62 13.33 -24.57
CA TYR A 367 -2.28 13.11 -25.98
C TYR A 367 -2.52 11.68 -26.48
N ALA A 368 -3.04 10.77 -25.63
CA ALA A 368 -3.33 9.39 -26.02
C ALA A 368 -4.23 9.36 -27.26
N ASP A 369 -3.88 8.56 -28.27
CA ASP A 369 -4.53 8.52 -29.57
C ASP A 369 -4.63 7.06 -30.03
N ASN A 370 -5.85 6.61 -30.34
CA ASN A 370 -6.10 5.24 -30.76
C ASN A 370 -5.81 4.97 -32.25
N GLY A 371 -5.37 5.98 -33.01
CA GLY A 371 -5.11 5.87 -34.44
C GLY A 371 -6.38 5.67 -35.30
N ALA A 372 -7.56 5.70 -34.67
CA ALA A 372 -8.86 5.50 -35.30
C ALA A 372 -9.71 6.77 -35.35
N GLY A 373 -9.13 7.93 -35.03
CA GLY A 373 -9.84 9.21 -35.07
C GLY A 373 -10.32 9.71 -33.70
N TYR A 374 -9.79 9.16 -32.61
CA TYR A 374 -10.12 9.57 -31.25
C TYR A 374 -8.86 9.86 -30.45
N SER A 375 -8.95 10.81 -29.51
CA SER A 375 -7.80 11.20 -28.70
C SER A 375 -8.19 11.83 -27.37
N GLY A 376 -7.33 11.70 -26.35
CA GLY A 376 -7.52 12.26 -25.03
C GLY A 376 -7.91 11.23 -23.97
N LEU A 377 -8.12 11.72 -22.75
CA LEU A 377 -8.40 10.94 -21.54
C LEU A 377 -9.62 10.03 -21.68
N ILE A 378 -10.62 10.46 -22.45
CA ILE A 378 -11.83 9.67 -22.77
C ILE A 378 -11.98 9.44 -24.29
N GLN A 379 -10.88 9.52 -25.05
CA GLN A 379 -10.86 9.35 -26.50
C GLN A 379 -11.94 10.18 -27.22
N PHE A 380 -11.83 11.52 -27.18
CA PHE A 380 -12.74 12.42 -27.88
C PHE A 380 -12.66 12.25 -29.40
N SER A 381 -13.80 12.17 -30.07
CA SER A 381 -13.91 12.22 -31.53
C SER A 381 -13.80 13.66 -32.07
N ASP A 382 -13.62 13.83 -33.39
CA ASP A 382 -13.70 15.15 -34.04
C ASP A 382 -15.08 15.82 -33.87
N ALA A 383 -16.16 15.04 -33.77
CA ALA A 383 -17.49 15.58 -33.52
C ALA A 383 -17.63 16.06 -32.07
N SER A 384 -17.19 15.24 -31.10
CA SER A 384 -17.21 15.59 -29.68
C SER A 384 -16.35 16.82 -29.40
N ALA A 385 -15.14 16.90 -29.95
CA ALA A 385 -14.26 18.06 -29.79
C ALA A 385 -14.88 19.35 -30.33
N ARG A 386 -15.49 19.31 -31.53
CA ARG A 386 -16.18 20.47 -32.13
C ARG A 386 -17.38 20.93 -31.29
N ASN A 387 -18.18 19.99 -30.78
CA ASN A 387 -19.32 20.32 -29.91
C ASN A 387 -18.89 21.00 -28.60
N LEU A 388 -17.66 20.70 -28.14
CA LEU A 388 -17.06 21.35 -26.97
C LEU A 388 -16.32 22.66 -27.31
N GLY A 389 -16.42 23.14 -28.56
CA GLY A 389 -15.77 24.37 -29.02
C GLY A 389 -14.25 24.27 -29.17
N THR A 390 -13.71 23.07 -29.43
CA THR A 390 -12.27 22.83 -29.59
C THR A 390 -11.96 21.88 -30.76
N THR A 391 -10.72 21.44 -30.89
CA THR A 391 -10.27 20.43 -31.87
C THR A 391 -9.52 19.30 -31.18
N ARG A 392 -9.45 18.11 -31.79
CA ARG A 392 -8.64 17.00 -31.25
C ARG A 392 -7.16 17.38 -31.13
N SER A 393 -6.61 18.12 -32.08
CA SER A 393 -5.23 18.62 -32.01
C SER A 393 -4.99 19.52 -30.79
N ALA A 394 -5.94 20.41 -30.49
CA ALA A 394 -5.87 21.26 -29.30
C ALA A 394 -6.02 20.43 -28.01
N LEU A 395 -6.94 19.47 -27.97
CA LEU A 395 -7.08 18.54 -26.84
C LEU A 395 -5.76 17.80 -26.56
N LYS A 396 -5.07 17.29 -27.59
CA LYS A 396 -3.79 16.58 -27.44
C LYS A 396 -2.66 17.47 -26.91
N ALA A 397 -2.74 18.78 -27.13
CA ALA A 397 -1.74 19.74 -26.65
C ALA A 397 -1.98 20.18 -25.20
N MET A 398 -3.15 19.87 -24.62
CA MET A 398 -3.49 20.23 -23.24
C MET A 398 -2.77 19.35 -22.23
N THR A 399 -2.60 19.91 -21.03
CA THR A 399 -2.27 19.17 -19.82
C THR A 399 -3.44 18.29 -19.36
N PHE A 400 -3.18 17.36 -18.44
CA PHE A 400 -4.25 16.55 -17.83
C PHE A 400 -5.33 17.44 -17.20
N ILE A 401 -4.92 18.44 -16.42
CA ILE A 401 -5.81 19.35 -15.68
C ILE A 401 -6.70 20.15 -16.63
N GLU A 402 -6.13 20.72 -17.70
CA GLU A 402 -6.90 21.45 -18.71
C GLU A 402 -7.88 20.53 -19.44
N GLN A 403 -7.45 19.32 -19.79
CA GLN A 403 -8.32 18.39 -20.51
C GLN A 403 -9.47 17.86 -19.62
N MET A 404 -9.28 17.80 -18.30
CA MET A 404 -10.35 17.49 -17.35
C MET A 404 -11.51 18.50 -17.37
N ASP A 405 -11.28 19.76 -17.75
CA ASP A 405 -12.39 20.71 -17.97
C ASP A 405 -13.25 20.33 -19.18
N TYR A 406 -12.65 19.71 -20.20
CA TYR A 406 -13.38 19.20 -21.36
C TYR A 406 -14.09 17.89 -21.03
N VAL A 407 -13.52 17.05 -20.16
CA VAL A 407 -14.21 15.89 -19.59
C VAL A 407 -15.45 16.34 -18.81
N TYR A 408 -15.33 17.38 -17.97
CA TYR A 408 -16.47 17.99 -17.30
C TYR A 408 -17.54 18.44 -18.29
N LYS A 409 -17.18 19.28 -19.27
CA LYS A 409 -18.14 19.79 -20.28
C LYS A 409 -18.81 18.66 -21.06
N TYR A 410 -18.09 17.57 -21.35
CA TYR A 410 -18.62 16.41 -22.06
C TYR A 410 -19.69 15.69 -21.26
N PHE A 411 -19.47 15.46 -19.96
CA PHE A 411 -20.41 14.75 -19.11
C PHE A 411 -21.51 15.66 -18.51
N ALA A 412 -21.28 16.97 -18.39
CA ALA A 412 -22.24 17.91 -17.82
C ALA A 412 -23.56 17.98 -18.60
N SER A 413 -23.54 17.69 -19.89
CA SER A 413 -24.75 17.65 -20.74
C SER A 413 -25.42 16.27 -20.77
N LYS A 414 -24.96 15.30 -19.98
CA LYS A 414 -25.43 13.91 -20.02
C LYS A 414 -26.38 13.65 -18.86
N THR A 415 -27.47 12.96 -19.16
CA THR A 415 -28.42 12.45 -18.17
C THR A 415 -28.23 10.93 -18.04
N GLU A 416 -28.69 10.32 -16.94
CA GLU A 416 -28.82 8.85 -16.80
C GLU A 416 -27.52 8.04 -16.57
N ILE A 417 -26.63 8.54 -15.70
CA ILE A 417 -25.45 7.77 -15.25
C ILE A 417 -25.78 6.99 -13.98
N ALA A 418 -26.48 5.86 -14.11
CA ALA A 418 -26.85 5.00 -12.98
C ALA A 418 -25.70 4.10 -12.53
N THR A 419 -24.93 3.58 -13.48
CA THR A 419 -23.83 2.63 -13.23
C THR A 419 -22.50 3.10 -13.81
N MET A 420 -21.39 2.46 -13.40
CA MET A 420 -20.08 2.66 -14.07
C MET A 420 -20.14 2.25 -15.55
N VAL A 421 -20.98 1.28 -15.90
CA VAL A 421 -21.18 0.88 -17.30
C VAL A 421 -21.89 2.00 -18.07
N ASP A 422 -22.94 2.63 -17.53
CA ASP A 422 -23.60 3.76 -18.19
C ASP A 422 -22.65 4.95 -18.39
N LEU A 423 -21.77 5.21 -17.42
CA LEU A 423 -20.70 6.20 -17.55
C LEU A 423 -19.83 5.89 -18.77
N TYR A 424 -19.43 4.64 -18.94
CA TYR A 424 -18.62 4.20 -20.07
C TYR A 424 -19.39 4.17 -21.39
N LEU A 425 -20.68 3.81 -21.39
CA LEU A 425 -21.53 3.80 -22.58
C LEU A 425 -21.68 5.20 -23.17
N HIS A 426 -21.64 6.27 -22.37
CA HIS A 426 -21.56 7.62 -22.92
C HIS A 426 -20.31 7.89 -23.77
N VAL A 427 -19.23 7.13 -23.57
CA VAL A 427 -17.99 7.20 -24.36
C VAL A 427 -18.03 6.19 -25.50
N LEU A 428 -18.32 4.93 -25.19
CA LEU A 428 -18.28 3.81 -26.12
C LEU A 428 -19.45 3.79 -27.12
N LYS A 429 -20.69 3.87 -26.61
CA LYS A 429 -21.92 3.66 -27.39
C LYS A 429 -23.10 4.42 -26.78
N PRO A 430 -23.24 5.74 -27.05
CA PRO A 430 -24.20 6.60 -26.34
C PRO A 430 -25.67 6.19 -26.44
N ASN A 431 -26.08 5.48 -27.49
CA ASN A 431 -27.47 5.02 -27.64
C ASN A 431 -27.80 3.75 -26.83
N ALA A 432 -26.81 3.15 -26.17
CA ALA A 432 -27.01 2.02 -25.26
C ALA A 432 -27.11 2.45 -23.79
N VAL A 433 -26.86 3.73 -23.47
CA VAL A 433 -26.97 4.29 -22.11
C VAL A 433 -28.36 3.98 -21.52
N GLY A 434 -28.39 3.65 -20.23
CA GLY A 434 -29.58 3.19 -19.51
C GLY A 434 -29.71 1.66 -19.48
N ASN A 435 -28.92 0.94 -20.27
CA ASN A 435 -28.85 -0.53 -20.25
C ASN A 435 -27.71 -1.07 -19.38
N GLY A 436 -26.98 -0.23 -18.62
CA GLY A 436 -25.83 -0.68 -17.82
C GLY A 436 -26.13 -1.77 -16.78
N ASN A 437 -27.39 -1.95 -16.37
CA ASN A 437 -27.85 -3.02 -15.48
C ASN A 437 -28.41 -4.26 -16.21
N ASN A 438 -28.40 -4.28 -17.54
CA ASN A 438 -28.94 -5.37 -18.34
C ASN A 438 -27.80 -6.19 -18.95
N PRO A 439 -27.30 -7.24 -18.27
CA PRO A 439 -26.10 -7.97 -18.69
C PRO A 439 -26.21 -8.57 -20.09
N ASP A 440 -27.42 -8.97 -20.50
CA ASP A 440 -27.67 -9.63 -21.79
C ASP A 440 -27.86 -8.65 -22.95
N TYR A 441 -27.87 -7.34 -22.69
CA TYR A 441 -28.04 -6.34 -23.74
C TYR A 441 -26.84 -6.34 -24.68
N VAL A 442 -27.09 -6.60 -25.97
CA VAL A 442 -26.05 -6.67 -27.00
C VAL A 442 -25.75 -5.27 -27.53
N ILE A 443 -24.53 -4.78 -27.30
CA ILE A 443 -24.07 -3.47 -27.78
C ILE A 443 -23.38 -3.57 -29.15
N PHE A 444 -22.76 -4.69 -29.47
CA PHE A 444 -22.15 -4.95 -30.78
C PHE A 444 -22.57 -6.33 -31.28
N ASP A 445 -22.95 -6.43 -32.54
CA ASP A 445 -23.40 -7.67 -33.17
C ASP A 445 -22.95 -7.70 -34.63
N GLU A 446 -21.94 -8.51 -34.94
CA GLU A 446 -21.42 -8.55 -36.31
C GLU A 446 -22.36 -9.20 -37.33
N SER A 447 -23.38 -9.95 -36.85
CA SER A 447 -24.30 -10.71 -37.69
C SER A 447 -25.33 -9.82 -38.41
N ILE A 448 -25.53 -8.59 -37.96
CA ILE A 448 -26.52 -7.67 -38.55
C ILE A 448 -26.06 -7.19 -39.93
N SER A 449 -27.01 -6.80 -40.80
CA SER A 449 -26.70 -6.20 -42.10
C SER A 449 -26.59 -4.67 -41.99
N VAL A 450 -25.83 -4.07 -42.92
CA VAL A 450 -25.76 -2.61 -43.09
C VAL A 450 -26.24 -2.23 -44.49
N PRO A 451 -26.85 -1.04 -44.68
CA PRO A 451 -27.48 -0.64 -45.94
C PRO A 451 -26.60 -0.70 -47.19
N ASP A 452 -25.28 -0.45 -47.07
CA ASP A 452 -24.34 -0.42 -48.20
C ASP A 452 -23.44 -1.66 -48.27
N GLY A 453 -23.81 -2.75 -47.60
CA GLY A 453 -23.10 -4.02 -47.65
C GLY A 453 -21.67 -3.93 -47.13
N ASP A 454 -20.70 -4.20 -47.99
CA ASP A 454 -19.27 -4.16 -47.67
C ASP A 454 -18.63 -2.77 -47.88
N GLY A 455 -19.41 -1.80 -48.34
CA GLY A 455 -18.99 -0.43 -48.62
C GLY A 455 -18.19 -0.25 -49.92
N SER A 456 -18.08 -1.28 -50.77
CA SER A 456 -17.28 -1.22 -52.01
C SER A 456 -17.75 -0.16 -53.00
N GLN A 457 -19.05 0.17 -52.99
CA GLN A 457 -19.65 1.22 -53.81
C GLN A 457 -19.77 2.58 -53.09
N THR A 458 -19.27 2.67 -51.86
CA THR A 458 -19.39 3.86 -51.01
C THR A 458 -18.06 4.62 -50.95
N SER A 459 -18.09 5.94 -51.15
CA SER A 459 -16.90 6.79 -51.08
C SER A 459 -16.22 6.70 -49.70
N LEU A 460 -14.89 6.92 -49.65
CA LEU A 460 -14.14 6.88 -48.39
C LEU A 460 -14.71 7.87 -47.35
N GLU A 461 -15.06 9.07 -47.78
CA GLU A 461 -15.66 10.10 -46.92
C GLU A 461 -16.98 9.61 -46.33
N GLN A 462 -17.87 9.06 -47.16
CA GLN A 462 -19.14 8.54 -46.69
C GLN A 462 -18.98 7.32 -45.79
N ARG A 463 -17.99 6.44 -46.05
CA ARG A 463 -17.67 5.31 -45.15
C ARG A 463 -17.17 5.76 -43.79
N LYS A 464 -16.35 6.82 -43.72
CA LYS A 464 -15.91 7.43 -42.45
C LYS A 464 -17.07 8.06 -41.67
N ILE A 465 -18.10 8.54 -42.36
CA ILE A 465 -19.34 9.00 -41.71
C ILE A 465 -20.17 7.80 -41.24
N ASN A 466 -20.36 6.80 -42.11
CA ASN A 466 -21.21 5.65 -41.87
C ASN A 466 -20.73 4.82 -40.67
N ILE A 467 -19.43 4.56 -40.55
CA ILE A 467 -18.87 3.71 -39.48
C ILE A 467 -19.22 4.19 -38.06
N ASN A 468 -19.56 5.47 -37.90
CA ASN A 468 -19.88 6.11 -36.62
C ASN A 468 -21.39 6.23 -36.33
N LYS A 469 -22.26 5.69 -37.19
CA LYS A 469 -23.73 5.70 -37.01
C LYS A 469 -24.32 4.30 -37.06
N GLU A 470 -25.54 4.16 -36.56
CA GLU A 470 -26.28 2.90 -36.69
C GLU A 470 -26.68 2.64 -38.16
N PRO A 471 -26.69 1.36 -38.61
CA PRO A 471 -26.29 0.15 -37.88
C PRO A 471 -24.79 -0.21 -37.94
N TRP A 472 -23.94 0.57 -38.62
CA TRP A 472 -22.52 0.23 -38.84
C TRP A 472 -21.73 0.15 -37.54
N VAL A 473 -21.93 1.07 -36.60
CA VAL A 473 -21.22 1.05 -35.30
C VAL A 473 -21.50 -0.25 -34.54
N THR A 474 -22.75 -0.73 -34.57
CA THR A 474 -23.14 -2.03 -33.97
C THR A 474 -22.50 -3.19 -34.72
N LYS A 475 -22.52 -3.18 -36.07
CA LYS A 475 -21.95 -4.26 -36.89
C LYS A 475 -20.44 -4.42 -36.74
N TYR A 476 -19.70 -3.31 -36.67
CA TYR A 476 -18.24 -3.33 -36.74
C TYR A 476 -17.57 -3.14 -35.36
N GLY A 477 -18.34 -2.86 -34.31
CA GLY A 477 -17.82 -2.57 -32.98
C GLY A 477 -17.14 -3.75 -32.28
N TYR A 478 -17.64 -4.98 -32.42
CA TYR A 478 -17.05 -6.18 -31.78
C TYR A 478 -15.56 -6.33 -32.12
N SER A 479 -15.22 -6.51 -33.40
CA SER A 479 -13.81 -6.62 -33.84
C SER A 479 -12.95 -5.36 -33.65
N SER A 480 -13.58 -4.22 -33.35
CA SER A 480 -12.87 -2.96 -33.08
C SER A 480 -12.49 -2.81 -31.61
N ASN A 481 -13.10 -3.60 -30.72
CA ASN A 481 -12.90 -3.55 -29.27
C ASN A 481 -12.51 -4.92 -28.70
N PRO A 482 -11.29 -5.41 -28.99
CA PRO A 482 -10.85 -6.74 -28.57
C PRO A 482 -10.69 -6.91 -27.04
N SER A 483 -10.67 -5.81 -26.26
CA SER A 483 -10.60 -5.87 -24.79
C SER A 483 -11.77 -6.62 -24.16
N PHE A 484 -12.94 -6.60 -24.80
CA PHE A 484 -14.14 -7.30 -24.33
C PHE A 484 -14.14 -8.80 -24.68
N MET A 485 -13.19 -9.28 -25.48
CA MET A 485 -13.12 -10.70 -25.87
C MET A 485 -12.40 -11.51 -24.80
N LYS A 486 -12.92 -12.71 -24.48
CA LYS A 486 -12.34 -13.61 -23.47
C LYS A 486 -12.14 -15.02 -24.01
N GLY A 487 -11.19 -15.75 -23.42
CA GLY A 487 -10.92 -17.15 -23.75
C GLY A 487 -10.64 -17.38 -25.24
N GLU A 488 -11.36 -18.34 -25.83
CA GLU A 488 -11.20 -18.74 -27.24
C GLU A 488 -11.57 -17.63 -28.24
N GLU A 489 -12.36 -16.62 -27.83
CA GLU A 489 -12.69 -15.47 -28.67
C GLU A 489 -11.45 -14.67 -29.06
N HIS A 490 -10.40 -14.71 -28.25
CA HIS A 490 -9.16 -14.01 -28.50
C HIS A 490 -8.27 -14.76 -29.52
N SER A 491 -8.88 -15.25 -30.60
CA SER A 491 -8.24 -15.88 -31.76
C SER A 491 -8.24 -14.92 -32.96
N ARG A 492 -7.17 -14.93 -33.75
CA ARG A 492 -7.07 -14.09 -34.95
C ARG A 492 -7.79 -14.73 -36.12
N ARG A 493 -8.53 -13.91 -36.85
CA ARG A 493 -9.13 -14.30 -38.12
C ARG A 493 -9.00 -13.19 -39.16
N ARG A 494 -9.00 -13.62 -40.42
CA ARG A 494 -9.09 -12.73 -41.57
C ARG A 494 -10.47 -12.08 -41.64
N LYS A 495 -10.53 -10.74 -41.56
CA LYS A 495 -11.78 -9.96 -41.59
C LYS A 495 -11.69 -8.80 -42.59
N TRP A 496 -12.78 -8.55 -43.31
CA TRP A 496 -12.93 -7.36 -44.17
C TRP A 496 -13.06 -6.09 -43.32
N VAL A 497 -12.22 -5.08 -43.59
CA VAL A 497 -12.25 -3.79 -42.89
C VAL A 497 -12.98 -2.75 -43.74
N TYR A 498 -14.20 -2.39 -43.34
CA TYR A 498 -15.10 -1.50 -44.07
C TYR A 498 -14.47 -0.15 -44.46
N THR A 499 -13.73 0.51 -43.56
CA THR A 499 -13.12 1.82 -43.85
C THR A 499 -11.89 1.73 -44.75
N LYS A 500 -11.18 0.59 -44.76
CA LYS A 500 -9.94 0.41 -45.53
C LYS A 500 -10.12 -0.40 -46.82
N GLN A 501 -11.25 -1.08 -47.00
CA GLN A 501 -11.57 -1.93 -48.16
C GLN A 501 -10.48 -2.97 -48.44
N ARG A 502 -10.02 -3.63 -47.37
CA ARG A 502 -9.06 -4.73 -47.44
C ARG A 502 -9.27 -5.68 -46.28
N PHE A 503 -8.76 -6.90 -46.45
CA PHE A 503 -8.71 -7.87 -45.36
C PHE A 503 -7.57 -7.52 -44.39
N GLU A 504 -7.85 -7.60 -43.09
CA GLU A 504 -6.86 -7.53 -42.02
C GLU A 504 -7.10 -8.68 -41.03
N GLU A 505 -6.04 -9.11 -40.35
CA GLU A 505 -6.15 -10.03 -39.21
C GLU A 505 -6.74 -9.27 -38.02
N ARG A 506 -7.85 -9.76 -37.48
CA ARG A 506 -8.57 -9.17 -36.35
C ARG A 506 -8.89 -10.25 -35.33
N TRP A 507 -8.88 -9.88 -34.06
CA TRP A 507 -9.33 -10.77 -32.98
C TRP A 507 -10.85 -10.99 -33.05
N GLY A 508 -11.32 -12.11 -32.51
CA GLY A 508 -12.73 -12.38 -32.33
C GLY A 508 -13.29 -13.45 -33.25
N PHE A 509 -14.46 -13.99 -32.91
CA PHE A 509 -15.18 -14.95 -33.73
C PHE A 509 -15.89 -14.32 -34.92
N ILE A 510 -16.22 -15.16 -35.92
CA ILE A 510 -17.16 -14.80 -36.97
C ILE A 510 -18.55 -14.65 -36.32
N ASN A 511 -19.25 -13.55 -36.61
CA ASN A 511 -20.55 -13.22 -35.99
C ASN A 511 -20.48 -13.02 -34.47
N GLY A 512 -19.32 -12.64 -33.94
CA GLY A 512 -19.17 -12.35 -32.52
C GLY A 512 -20.03 -11.18 -32.06
N LYS A 513 -20.30 -11.16 -30.75
CA LYS A 513 -21.15 -10.16 -30.09
C LYS A 513 -20.44 -9.62 -28.86
N THR A 514 -20.77 -8.39 -28.48
CA THR A 514 -20.38 -7.82 -27.19
C THR A 514 -21.64 -7.45 -26.44
N THR A 515 -21.74 -7.94 -25.21
CA THR A 515 -22.83 -7.67 -24.27
C THR A 515 -22.40 -6.66 -23.23
N ILE A 516 -23.37 -6.16 -22.45
CA ILE A 516 -23.10 -5.35 -21.26
C ILE A 516 -22.30 -6.14 -20.21
N ALA A 517 -22.55 -7.44 -20.05
CA ALA A 517 -21.77 -8.28 -19.15
C ALA A 517 -20.28 -8.28 -19.50
N ASP A 518 -19.93 -8.38 -20.78
CA ASP A 518 -18.53 -8.37 -21.24
C ASP A 518 -17.84 -7.04 -20.93
N VAL A 519 -18.57 -5.93 -21.12
CA VAL A 519 -18.08 -4.57 -20.82
C VAL A 519 -17.93 -4.36 -19.32
N GLU A 520 -18.92 -4.78 -18.53
CA GLU A 520 -18.89 -4.69 -17.08
C GLU A 520 -17.73 -5.50 -16.50
N GLN A 521 -17.55 -6.72 -16.98
CA GLN A 521 -16.46 -7.59 -16.56
C GLN A 521 -15.10 -6.94 -16.85
N GLU A 522 -14.87 -6.45 -18.07
CA GLU A 522 -13.62 -5.79 -18.42
C GLU A 522 -13.38 -4.54 -17.55
N LEU A 523 -14.36 -3.65 -17.44
CA LEU A 523 -14.26 -2.45 -16.61
C LEU A 523 -13.96 -2.80 -15.14
N LYS A 524 -14.61 -3.82 -14.57
CA LYS A 524 -14.40 -4.21 -13.18
C LYS A 524 -13.07 -4.89 -12.97
N GLU A 525 -12.78 -5.95 -13.72
CA GLU A 525 -11.64 -6.83 -13.49
C GLU A 525 -10.32 -6.23 -13.94
N SER A 526 -10.32 -5.54 -15.09
CA SER A 526 -9.09 -5.04 -15.74
C SER A 526 -8.78 -3.58 -15.41
N HIS A 527 -9.77 -2.79 -14.94
CA HIS A 527 -9.59 -1.35 -14.73
C HIS A 527 -9.95 -0.88 -13.33
N TYR A 528 -11.15 -1.17 -12.82
CA TYR A 528 -11.61 -0.66 -11.53
C TYR A 528 -10.93 -1.36 -10.35
N ASN A 529 -11.02 -2.70 -10.27
CA ASN A 529 -10.46 -3.48 -9.16
C ASN A 529 -8.94 -3.38 -9.10
N ILE A 530 -8.27 -3.40 -10.26
CA ILE A 530 -6.82 -3.19 -10.34
C ILE A 530 -6.46 -1.82 -9.76
N GLY A 531 -7.24 -0.78 -10.07
CA GLY A 531 -7.05 0.57 -9.54
C GLY A 531 -7.06 0.69 -8.02
N ALA A 532 -7.72 -0.22 -7.31
CA ALA A 532 -7.71 -0.27 -5.84
C ALA A 532 -6.31 -0.53 -5.27
N GLY A 533 -5.45 -1.24 -6.01
CA GLY A 533 -4.03 -1.44 -5.66
C GLY A 533 -3.17 -0.20 -5.86
N PHE A 534 -3.70 0.84 -6.51
CA PHE A 534 -2.99 2.05 -6.90
C PHE A 534 -3.45 3.29 -6.12
N LEU A 535 -3.74 3.11 -4.83
CA LEU A 535 -4.01 4.23 -3.92
C LEU A 535 -2.75 5.03 -3.63
N PHE A 536 -2.88 6.35 -3.57
CA PHE A 536 -1.78 7.23 -3.19
C PHE A 536 -1.36 6.95 -1.75
N ASN A 537 -0.10 6.56 -1.57
CA ASN A 537 0.54 6.30 -0.28
C ASN A 537 1.73 7.24 -0.02
N GLY A 538 1.90 8.26 -0.87
CA GLY A 538 3.01 9.20 -0.82
C GLY A 538 2.87 10.30 0.24
N VAL A 539 3.96 11.03 0.42
CA VAL A 539 3.97 12.30 1.19
C VAL A 539 3.44 13.40 0.27
N CYS A 540 2.67 14.32 0.83
CA CYS A 540 1.88 15.28 0.06
C CYS A 540 2.74 16.29 -0.71
N GLU A 541 2.47 16.44 -2.01
CA GLU A 541 3.13 17.41 -2.89
C GLU A 541 2.63 18.86 -2.69
N ASN A 542 1.53 19.10 -1.95
CA ASN A 542 1.13 20.45 -1.52
C ASN A 542 2.04 21.05 -0.44
N ALA A 543 3.22 20.50 -0.22
CA ALA A 543 4.32 21.32 0.27
C ALA A 543 4.85 22.19 -0.89
N VAL A 544 3.99 22.99 -1.51
CA VAL A 544 4.44 24.19 -2.20
C VAL A 544 4.00 25.35 -1.33
N ALA A 545 4.97 25.82 -0.54
CA ALA A 545 5.11 27.22 -0.14
C ALA A 545 3.89 27.93 0.45
N ASP A 546 3.08 27.28 1.29
CA ASP A 546 2.29 27.98 2.29
C ASP A 546 2.87 27.66 3.66
N ASP A 547 3.77 28.56 4.09
CA ASP A 547 4.22 28.87 5.45
C ASP A 547 4.08 27.78 6.53
N ALA A 548 4.41 26.54 6.19
CA ALA A 548 4.71 25.51 7.16
C ALA A 548 5.97 25.99 7.86
N SER A 549 5.77 26.65 9.00
CA SER A 549 6.82 27.01 9.94
C SER A 549 7.80 25.85 9.95
N LYS A 550 9.02 26.10 9.44
CA LYS A 550 10.13 25.16 9.47
C LYS A 550 10.07 24.50 10.86
N GLU A 551 9.70 23.22 10.98
CA GLU A 551 9.66 22.55 12.31
C GLU A 551 11.05 22.60 12.97
N ASN A 552 12.08 22.94 12.16
CA ASN A 552 13.47 23.18 12.50
C ASN A 552 13.92 24.65 12.23
N ALA A 553 13.02 25.65 12.24
CA ALA A 553 13.40 27.06 12.06
C ALA A 553 14.40 27.45 13.16
N GLY A 554 15.62 27.82 12.78
CA GLY A 554 16.70 28.14 13.71
C GLY A 554 17.54 26.93 14.18
N GLU A 555 17.30 25.72 13.67
CA GLU A 555 18.25 24.60 13.74
C GLU A 555 19.31 24.72 12.64
N ARG A 556 20.54 24.28 12.94
CA ARG A 556 21.69 24.35 12.03
C ARG A 556 21.53 23.36 10.87
N ALA A 557 21.56 23.86 9.63
CA ALA A 557 21.51 23.10 8.38
C ALA A 557 20.69 21.78 8.45
N PRO A 558 19.34 21.82 8.55
CA PRO A 558 18.52 20.65 8.94
C PRO A 558 18.68 19.40 8.06
N TRP A 559 19.03 19.57 6.79
CA TRP A 559 19.34 18.45 5.87
C TRP A 559 20.53 17.60 6.32
N MET A 560 21.45 18.15 7.11
CA MET A 560 22.61 17.40 7.61
C MET A 560 22.23 16.25 8.53
N LYS A 561 21.10 16.34 9.25
CA LYS A 561 20.58 15.22 10.05
C LYS A 561 20.26 14.02 9.16
N ILE A 562 19.64 14.27 8.01
CA ILE A 562 19.27 13.26 7.02
C ILE A 562 20.53 12.67 6.38
N VAL A 563 21.48 13.51 6.00
CA VAL A 563 22.77 13.08 5.43
C VAL A 563 23.52 12.15 6.38
N LEU A 564 23.59 12.50 7.67
CA LEU A 564 24.27 11.70 8.69
C LEU A 564 23.52 10.39 9.00
N GLU A 565 22.19 10.41 8.96
CA GLU A 565 21.39 9.20 9.13
C GLU A 565 21.57 8.23 7.95
N GLU A 566 21.57 8.72 6.71
CA GLU A 566 21.86 7.90 5.53
C GLU A 566 23.29 7.35 5.57
N ALA A 567 24.27 8.17 5.98
CA ALA A 567 25.65 7.71 6.14
C ALA A 567 25.75 6.61 7.21
N LYS A 568 25.06 6.77 8.34
CA LYS A 568 25.01 5.77 9.41
C LYS A 568 24.41 4.43 8.97
N ASN A 569 23.49 4.44 8.01
CA ASN A 569 22.79 3.24 7.56
C ASN A 569 23.42 2.58 6.33
N TYR A 570 23.92 3.38 5.39
CA TYR A 570 24.32 2.94 4.04
C TYR A 570 25.70 3.43 3.61
N GLY A 571 26.33 4.33 4.35
CA GLY A 571 27.63 4.82 3.96
C GLY A 571 28.74 3.81 4.21
N GLY A 572 29.78 3.86 3.38
CA GLY A 572 30.89 2.90 3.35
C GLY A 572 30.64 1.64 2.52
N PHE A 573 29.41 1.36 2.09
CA PHE A 573 29.11 0.30 1.11
C PHE A 573 29.45 0.76 -0.31
N ASP A 574 29.81 -0.17 -1.18
CA ASP A 574 30.01 0.11 -2.61
C ASP A 574 28.66 0.35 -3.30
N GLU A 575 28.60 1.29 -4.23
CA GLU A 575 27.38 1.66 -4.96
C GLU A 575 26.85 0.54 -5.88
N GLY A 576 27.70 -0.45 -6.20
CA GLY A 576 27.36 -1.65 -6.94
C GLY A 576 26.79 -2.79 -6.07
N GLU A 577 26.77 -2.63 -4.75
CA GLU A 577 26.40 -3.68 -3.80
C GLU A 577 25.26 -3.26 -2.86
N ASP A 578 24.47 -4.23 -2.42
CA ASP A 578 23.43 -4.01 -1.42
C ASP A 578 24.03 -3.87 -0.01
N PRO A 579 23.48 -2.99 0.84
CA PRO A 579 22.18 -2.32 0.68
C PRO A 579 22.21 -0.98 -0.08
N LEU A 580 23.40 -0.43 -0.39
CA LEU A 580 23.51 0.91 -0.95
C LEU A 580 22.97 0.98 -2.39
N LYS A 581 23.25 -0.03 -3.22
CA LYS A 581 22.71 -0.12 -4.59
C LYS A 581 21.19 -0.02 -4.63
N SER A 582 20.49 -0.85 -3.84
CA SER A 582 19.03 -0.79 -3.74
C SER A 582 18.56 0.55 -3.18
N ARG A 583 19.25 1.12 -2.19
CA ARG A 583 18.91 2.43 -1.62
C ARG A 583 19.00 3.55 -2.66
N ILE A 584 20.08 3.61 -3.44
CA ILE A 584 20.26 4.59 -4.51
C ILE A 584 19.12 4.50 -5.53
N LYS A 585 18.82 3.28 -6.01
CA LYS A 585 17.79 3.05 -7.03
C LYS A 585 16.37 3.38 -6.55
N GLN A 586 16.04 3.05 -5.31
CA GLN A 586 14.69 3.18 -4.79
C GLN A 586 14.39 4.60 -4.26
N GLU A 587 15.41 5.31 -3.77
CA GLU A 587 15.21 6.57 -3.03
C GLU A 587 15.91 7.73 -3.70
N TYR A 588 17.22 7.66 -3.93
CA TYR A 588 17.95 8.81 -4.49
C TYR A 588 17.57 9.05 -5.96
N PHE A 589 17.30 7.98 -6.72
CA PHE A 589 16.78 8.05 -8.10
C PHE A 589 15.25 8.19 -8.16
N SER A 590 14.56 8.30 -7.03
CA SER A 590 13.12 8.60 -7.01
C SER A 590 12.80 10.08 -7.24
N ILE A 591 13.77 10.97 -7.01
CA ILE A 591 13.58 12.40 -7.28
C ILE A 591 13.48 12.65 -8.78
N SER A 592 12.57 13.53 -9.17
CA SER A 592 12.45 13.94 -10.57
C SER A 592 13.74 14.62 -11.02
N ASN A 593 14.40 14.05 -12.03
CA ASN A 593 15.60 14.59 -12.64
C ASN A 593 15.73 14.12 -14.10
N GLU A 594 16.69 14.67 -14.86
CA GLU A 594 16.78 14.43 -16.31
C GLU A 594 17.53 13.14 -16.69
N PHE A 595 18.17 12.44 -15.76
CA PHE A 595 19.18 11.43 -16.09
C PHE A 595 18.97 10.06 -15.46
N THR A 596 18.32 9.99 -14.30
CA THR A 596 18.22 8.75 -13.54
C THR A 596 16.77 8.34 -13.33
N THR A 597 16.56 7.03 -13.29
CA THR A 597 15.30 6.37 -12.94
C THR A 597 15.63 5.23 -11.99
N SER A 598 14.60 4.57 -11.43
CA SER A 598 14.80 3.36 -10.62
C SER A 598 15.44 2.19 -11.37
N ASN A 599 15.54 2.26 -12.71
CA ASN A 599 16.21 1.26 -13.54
C ASN A 599 17.68 1.59 -13.85
N THR A 600 18.13 2.81 -13.56
CA THR A 600 19.51 3.25 -13.82
C THR A 600 20.49 2.50 -12.92
N ASP A 601 21.62 2.05 -13.48
CA ASP A 601 22.70 1.40 -12.72
C ASP A 601 23.54 2.47 -11.98
N PRO A 602 23.58 2.46 -10.64
CA PRO A 602 24.35 3.42 -9.85
C PRO A 602 25.85 3.49 -10.18
N THR A 603 26.45 2.38 -10.65
CA THR A 603 27.88 2.32 -10.99
C THR A 603 28.21 3.01 -12.33
N SER A 604 27.19 3.26 -13.14
CA SER A 604 27.34 3.82 -14.50
C SER A 604 27.09 5.33 -14.57
N ILE A 605 26.63 5.95 -13.47
CA ILE A 605 26.24 7.36 -13.44
C ILE A 605 26.63 8.03 -12.13
N SER A 606 27.03 9.30 -12.23
CA SER A 606 27.26 10.12 -11.05
C SER A 606 25.95 10.47 -10.34
N TRP A 607 25.80 10.05 -9.10
CA TRP A 607 24.58 10.25 -8.29
C TRP A 607 24.74 11.26 -7.14
N CYS A 608 25.90 11.94 -7.04
CA CYS A 608 26.19 12.95 -6.01
C CYS A 608 25.11 14.06 -5.92
N ALA A 609 24.71 14.60 -7.06
CA ALA A 609 23.73 15.67 -7.15
C ALA A 609 22.29 15.19 -6.92
N ALA A 610 21.99 13.93 -7.27
CA ALA A 610 20.72 13.31 -6.93
C ALA A 610 20.59 13.11 -5.42
N PHE A 611 21.65 12.60 -4.77
CA PHE A 611 21.68 12.47 -3.31
C PHE A 611 21.53 13.83 -2.60
N ALA A 612 22.30 14.85 -3.00
CA ALA A 612 22.21 16.18 -2.40
C ALA A 612 20.81 16.78 -2.54
N SER A 613 20.21 16.67 -3.72
CA SER A 613 18.85 17.15 -4.00
C SER A 613 17.80 16.40 -3.18
N TRP A 614 17.92 15.07 -3.07
CA TRP A 614 17.04 14.25 -2.23
C TRP A 614 17.11 14.63 -0.76
N CYS A 615 18.32 14.89 -0.22
CA CYS A 615 18.48 15.33 1.17
C CYS A 615 17.82 16.69 1.43
N LEU A 616 17.97 17.64 0.51
CA LEU A 616 17.32 18.95 0.60
C LEU A 616 15.80 18.83 0.54
N GLN A 617 15.28 18.06 -0.43
CA GLN A 617 13.84 17.85 -0.58
C GLN A 617 13.22 17.16 0.64
N LYS A 618 13.90 16.16 1.22
CA LYS A 618 13.44 15.50 2.47
C LYS A 618 13.49 16.45 3.66
N ALA A 619 14.39 17.42 3.66
CA ALA A 619 14.46 18.49 4.67
C ALA A 619 13.52 19.67 4.37
N VAL A 620 12.72 19.59 3.31
CA VAL A 620 11.78 20.64 2.87
C VAL A 620 12.49 21.94 2.48
N TYR A 621 13.60 21.80 1.74
CA TYR A 621 14.30 22.92 1.11
C TYR A 621 14.34 22.77 -0.41
N LEU A 622 14.39 23.90 -1.11
CA LEU A 622 14.49 23.92 -2.56
C LEU A 622 15.82 23.33 -3.07
N ASN A 623 15.79 22.76 -4.27
CA ASN A 623 16.95 22.14 -4.93
C ASN A 623 16.91 22.33 -6.46
N PRO A 624 18.03 22.16 -7.18
CA PRO A 624 18.05 22.30 -8.64
C PRO A 624 17.17 21.25 -9.34
N SER A 625 16.35 21.69 -10.31
CA SER A 625 15.31 20.83 -10.91
C SER A 625 15.84 19.64 -11.73
N THR A 626 17.07 19.69 -12.24
CA THR A 626 17.63 18.57 -13.03
C THR A 626 18.67 17.75 -12.29
N CYS A 627 18.99 18.13 -11.04
CA CYS A 627 19.96 17.45 -10.20
C CYS A 627 21.33 17.28 -10.89
N ARG A 628 21.80 18.29 -11.63
CA ARG A 628 23.20 18.36 -12.11
C ARG A 628 24.08 19.02 -11.05
N ALA A 629 25.29 18.50 -10.84
CA ALA A 629 26.22 19.05 -9.84
C ALA A 629 26.51 20.55 -10.05
N LEU A 630 26.69 20.99 -11.30
CA LEU A 630 26.96 22.40 -11.60
C LEU A 630 25.74 23.31 -11.47
N GLU A 631 24.51 22.78 -11.53
CA GLU A 631 23.29 23.58 -11.38
C GLU A 631 23.04 24.02 -9.94
N PHE A 632 23.79 23.52 -8.96
CA PHE A 632 23.83 24.11 -7.62
C PHE A 632 24.50 25.50 -7.61
N ASN A 633 25.22 25.86 -8.67
CA ASN A 633 25.66 27.23 -8.90
C ASN A 633 24.59 28.00 -9.70
N PRO A 634 23.97 29.06 -9.16
CA PRO A 634 22.95 29.85 -9.85
C PRO A 634 23.45 30.59 -11.11
N ASP A 635 24.77 30.76 -11.25
CA ASP A 635 25.41 31.35 -12.43
C ASP A 635 25.65 30.31 -13.54
N TYR A 636 25.49 29.02 -13.26
CA TYR A 636 25.65 27.98 -14.26
C TYR A 636 24.45 27.94 -15.20
N ILE A 637 24.72 28.17 -16.49
CA ILE A 637 23.74 27.97 -17.56
C ILE A 637 24.16 26.73 -18.34
N HIS A 638 23.24 25.78 -18.49
CA HIS A 638 23.49 24.58 -19.27
C HIS A 638 23.30 24.87 -20.77
N GLU A 639 24.40 25.12 -21.49
CA GLU A 639 24.39 25.35 -22.95
C GLU A 639 24.23 24.04 -23.75
N GLY A 640 23.24 23.23 -23.41
CA GLY A 640 22.88 22.04 -24.20
C GLY A 640 22.22 22.46 -25.52
N VAL A 641 22.60 21.83 -26.63
CA VAL A 641 22.02 22.08 -27.96
C VAL A 641 20.49 21.93 -27.91
N GLY A 642 19.76 23.05 -28.00
CA GLY A 642 18.30 23.07 -28.04
C GLY A 642 17.55 23.26 -26.71
N LYS A 643 18.22 23.62 -25.60
CA LYS A 643 17.54 23.94 -24.32
C LYS A 643 18.07 25.25 -23.73
N SER A 644 17.54 26.38 -24.18
CA SER A 644 17.95 27.74 -23.77
C SER A 644 17.33 28.23 -22.45
N ASP A 645 16.43 27.47 -21.83
CA ASP A 645 15.71 27.97 -20.67
C ASP A 645 16.52 27.76 -19.39
N LYS A 646 16.94 28.87 -18.78
CA LYS A 646 17.59 28.88 -17.46
C LYS A 646 16.62 28.30 -16.44
N LYS A 647 16.79 27.02 -16.09
CA LYS A 647 16.08 26.40 -14.97
C LYS A 647 16.58 27.03 -13.66
N PRO A 648 15.68 27.35 -12.71
CA PRO A 648 16.09 27.94 -11.44
C PRO A 648 16.95 26.94 -10.65
N SER A 649 18.09 27.43 -10.17
CA SER A 649 18.98 26.68 -9.27
C SER A 649 18.38 26.53 -7.88
N HIS A 650 17.61 27.54 -7.46
CA HIS A 650 17.11 27.71 -6.10
C HIS A 650 18.21 27.71 -5.03
N MET A 651 19.41 28.14 -5.42
CA MET A 651 20.59 28.21 -4.57
C MET A 651 21.17 29.61 -4.60
N ARG A 652 21.62 30.08 -3.45
CA ARG A 652 22.41 31.30 -3.31
C ARG A 652 23.84 30.96 -2.96
N LYS A 653 24.77 31.71 -3.54
CA LYS A 653 26.19 31.62 -3.20
C LYS A 653 26.45 32.28 -1.85
N ILE A 654 27.36 31.69 -1.06
CA ILE A 654 27.89 32.29 0.17
C ILE A 654 29.41 32.46 0.05
N GLU A 655 29.92 33.53 0.65
CA GLU A 655 31.35 33.83 0.65
C GLU A 655 32.07 33.08 1.77
N GLU A 656 31.49 33.07 2.98
CA GLU A 656 32.02 32.34 4.11
C GLU A 656 31.34 30.96 4.22
N PRO A 657 32.08 29.85 4.05
CA PRO A 657 31.49 28.53 4.13
C PRO A 657 31.07 28.20 5.55
N VAL A 658 29.88 27.62 5.67
CA VAL A 658 29.29 27.19 6.93
C VAL A 658 28.99 25.69 6.92
N TYR A 659 28.75 25.13 8.10
CA TYR A 659 28.37 23.72 8.22
C TYR A 659 27.11 23.42 7.41
N GLY A 660 27.15 22.31 6.68
CA GLY A 660 26.06 21.84 5.84
C GLY A 660 25.89 22.59 4.53
N CYS A 661 26.64 23.66 4.26
CA CYS A 661 26.59 24.28 2.94
C CYS A 661 27.03 23.30 1.84
N ILE A 662 26.52 23.52 0.64
CA ILE A 662 26.83 22.69 -0.52
C ILE A 662 28.11 23.20 -1.18
N VAL A 663 29.13 22.36 -1.25
CA VAL A 663 30.36 22.65 -2.00
C VAL A 663 30.20 22.12 -3.41
N VAL A 664 30.48 22.97 -4.42
CA VAL A 664 30.42 22.56 -5.83
C VAL A 664 31.81 22.57 -6.43
N TRP A 665 32.17 21.46 -7.07
CA TRP A 665 33.39 21.29 -7.84
C TRP A 665 33.07 21.23 -9.32
N LYS A 666 33.91 21.86 -10.14
CA LYS A 666 33.86 21.77 -11.60
C LYS A 666 35.07 21.01 -12.11
N ASN A 667 34.86 20.10 -13.06
CA ASN A 667 35.95 19.43 -13.77
C ASN A 667 36.81 20.46 -14.52
N THR A 668 38.14 20.35 -14.38
CA THR A 668 39.11 21.21 -15.09
C THR A 668 39.23 20.86 -16.57
N ARG A 669 38.82 19.65 -16.95
CA ARG A 669 38.75 19.16 -18.33
C ARG A 669 37.36 18.57 -18.57
N GLY A 670 36.70 18.98 -19.66
CA GLY A 670 35.36 18.51 -20.02
C GLY A 670 34.21 19.17 -19.25
N GLY A 671 33.00 18.64 -19.46
CA GLY A 671 31.79 19.06 -18.75
C GLY A 671 31.61 18.34 -17.41
N GLY A 672 30.67 18.82 -16.59
CA GLY A 672 30.29 18.18 -15.33
C GLY A 672 31.08 18.64 -14.10
N GLY A 673 30.82 17.99 -12.98
CA GLY A 673 31.33 18.39 -11.68
C GLY A 673 30.90 17.43 -10.56
N HIS A 674 31.17 17.82 -9.33
CA HIS A 674 30.79 17.09 -8.14
C HIS A 674 30.17 18.03 -7.11
N VAL A 675 29.34 17.47 -6.23
CA VAL A 675 28.66 18.22 -5.18
C VAL A 675 28.56 17.38 -3.92
N ALA A 676 28.79 18.00 -2.76
CA ALA A 676 28.70 17.36 -1.45
C ALA A 676 28.45 18.40 -0.34
N PHE A 677 28.04 17.94 0.84
CA PHE A 677 27.78 18.80 1.99
C PHE A 677 29.05 19.04 2.81
N TYR A 678 29.30 20.29 3.21
CA TYR A 678 30.48 20.69 3.96
C TYR A 678 30.33 20.36 5.45
N TYR A 679 31.05 19.37 5.96
CA TYR A 679 30.95 18.96 7.36
C TYR A 679 31.95 19.67 8.28
N GLY A 680 33.14 20.03 7.78
CA GLY A 680 34.16 20.76 8.54
C GLY A 680 35.52 20.69 7.85
N ARG A 681 36.61 21.06 8.51
CA ARG A 681 37.96 21.08 7.94
C ARG A 681 38.93 20.17 8.70
N THR A 682 39.98 19.72 8.00
CA THR A 682 41.14 19.10 8.67
C THR A 682 42.05 20.19 9.27
N LYS A 683 42.97 19.80 10.15
CA LYS A 683 43.98 20.72 10.72
C LYS A 683 44.82 21.42 9.65
N GLU A 684 45.01 20.77 8.51
CA GLU A 684 45.76 21.29 7.36
C GLU A 684 44.92 22.23 6.47
N GLY A 685 43.65 22.47 6.82
CA GLY A 685 42.75 23.35 6.09
C GLY A 685 42.02 22.67 4.91
N ASN A 686 42.11 21.35 4.76
CA ASN A 686 41.35 20.64 3.74
C ASN A 686 39.86 20.62 4.06
N ILE A 687 39.02 20.70 3.03
CA ILE A 687 37.57 20.55 3.12
C ILE A 687 37.28 19.08 3.48
N VAL A 688 36.45 18.86 4.50
CA VAL A 688 35.88 17.54 4.84
C VAL A 688 34.41 17.54 4.43
N PRO A 689 34.08 17.05 3.22
CA PRO A 689 32.70 16.90 2.80
C PRO A 689 32.15 15.50 3.09
N ILE A 690 30.83 15.41 3.22
CA ILE A 690 30.05 14.18 3.23
C ILE A 690 29.05 14.22 2.07
N GLY A 691 28.97 13.13 1.31
CA GLY A 691 28.22 13.13 0.06
C GLY A 691 28.33 11.81 -0.69
N GLY A 692 27.42 11.65 -1.64
CA GLY A 692 27.29 10.47 -2.48
C GLY A 692 28.31 10.42 -3.62
N ASN A 693 28.55 9.22 -4.14
CA ASN A 693 29.50 8.94 -5.23
C ASN A 693 30.94 9.39 -4.93
N GLN A 694 31.32 9.48 -3.65
CA GLN A 694 32.68 9.82 -3.24
C GLN A 694 33.51 8.55 -3.13
N GLY A 695 34.23 8.21 -4.20
CA GLY A 695 34.90 6.92 -4.33
C GLY A 695 33.90 5.77 -4.22
N SER A 696 32.90 5.79 -5.11
CA SER A 696 31.83 4.81 -5.28
C SER A 696 31.00 4.49 -4.02
N SER A 697 30.87 5.46 -3.12
CA SER A 697 30.15 5.29 -1.85
C SER A 697 29.62 6.61 -1.29
N LEU A 698 28.76 6.53 -0.26
CA LEU A 698 28.42 7.63 0.64
C LEU A 698 29.43 7.64 1.80
N LYS A 699 30.32 8.64 1.86
CA LYS A 699 31.34 8.71 2.93
C LYS A 699 31.87 10.12 3.16
N PHE A 700 32.71 10.29 4.19
CA PHE A 700 33.54 11.49 4.34
C PHE A 700 34.79 11.39 3.46
N SER A 701 35.22 12.51 2.89
CA SER A 701 36.49 12.61 2.15
C SER A 701 37.35 13.77 2.67
N SER A 702 38.58 13.88 2.17
CA SER A 702 39.45 15.03 2.38
C SER A 702 39.71 15.66 1.03
N ARG A 703 39.34 16.93 0.85
CA ARG A 703 39.41 17.65 -0.42
C ARG A 703 40.23 18.93 -0.29
N ASN A 704 41.14 19.18 -1.22
CA ASN A 704 41.92 20.42 -1.21
C ASN A 704 41.02 21.62 -1.61
N PRO A 705 40.99 22.72 -0.84
CA PRO A 705 40.17 23.89 -1.17
C PRO A 705 40.57 24.56 -2.50
N ASN A 706 41.82 24.40 -2.93
CA ASN A 706 42.32 24.91 -4.21
C ASN A 706 42.02 23.96 -5.39
N GLY A 707 41.41 22.80 -5.13
CA GLY A 707 41.11 21.78 -6.12
C GLY A 707 42.04 20.56 -6.07
N ASP A 708 41.49 19.43 -6.50
CA ASP A 708 42.09 18.10 -6.53
C ASP A 708 41.31 17.20 -7.49
N PHE A 709 41.85 16.01 -7.82
CA PHE A 709 41.22 15.04 -8.73
C PHE A 709 40.82 15.64 -10.10
N GLY A 710 41.57 16.63 -10.59
CA GLY A 710 41.23 17.33 -11.82
C GLY A 710 39.96 18.19 -11.71
N GLN A 711 39.57 18.59 -10.50
CA GLN A 711 38.42 19.45 -10.23
C GLN A 711 38.85 20.70 -9.45
N LYS A 712 38.11 21.79 -9.62
CA LYS A 712 38.27 23.03 -8.84
C LYS A 712 36.99 23.36 -8.09
N VAL A 713 37.10 23.85 -6.86
CA VAL A 713 35.96 24.41 -6.13
C VAL A 713 35.51 25.68 -6.86
N ILE A 714 34.21 25.78 -7.15
CA ILE A 714 33.63 26.96 -7.79
C ILE A 714 32.79 27.81 -6.84
N GLY A 715 32.42 27.27 -5.69
CA GLY A 715 31.75 28.03 -4.64
C GLY A 715 31.09 27.14 -3.60
N TYR A 716 30.50 27.84 -2.63
CA TYR A 716 29.71 27.31 -1.54
C TYR A 716 28.31 27.88 -1.66
N TYR A 717 27.29 27.04 -1.44
CA TYR A 717 25.91 27.42 -1.72
C TYR A 717 24.97 26.94 -0.61
N LEU A 718 23.88 27.69 -0.43
CA LEU A 718 22.75 27.34 0.42
C LEU A 718 21.45 27.44 -0.38
N PRO A 719 20.40 26.71 0.00
CA PRO A 719 19.07 26.92 -0.57
C PRO A 719 18.61 28.38 -0.41
N GLU A 720 17.97 28.95 -1.43
CA GLU A 720 17.46 30.33 -1.40
C GLU A 720 16.39 30.53 -0.32
N ASP A 721 15.65 29.47 0.04
CA ASP A 721 14.63 29.42 1.08
C ASP A 721 15.20 29.12 2.49
N TYR A 722 16.52 29.03 2.63
CA TYR A 722 17.23 28.91 3.91
C TYR A 722 17.86 30.23 4.34
N GLU A 723 17.44 30.74 5.50
CA GLU A 723 18.00 31.94 6.12
C GLU A 723 19.36 31.64 6.75
N ASP A 724 20.26 32.63 6.74
CA ASP A 724 21.55 32.50 7.42
C ASP A 724 21.34 32.25 8.92
N ASN A 725 21.95 31.19 9.44
CA ASN A 725 21.87 30.82 10.84
C ASN A 725 23.25 30.90 11.48
N ILE A 726 23.38 31.68 12.56
CA ILE A 726 24.65 31.82 13.30
C ILE A 726 25.16 30.48 13.82
N LYS A 727 24.26 29.54 14.10
CA LYS A 727 24.62 28.20 14.53
C LYS A 727 25.32 27.40 13.44
N ASP A 728 25.27 27.82 12.18
CA ASP A 728 25.97 27.16 11.08
C ASP A 728 27.48 27.41 11.08
N GLN A 729 28.00 28.35 11.88
CA GLN A 729 29.44 28.60 12.01
C GLN A 729 30.19 27.42 12.62
N PHE A 730 31.21 26.91 11.92
CA PHE A 730 31.98 25.74 12.37
C PHE A 730 32.46 25.89 13.81
N THR A 731 32.28 24.83 14.59
CA THR A 731 32.86 24.72 15.93
C THR A 731 34.35 24.38 15.83
N GLU A 732 35.11 24.61 16.90
CA GLU A 732 36.54 24.27 16.95
C GLU A 732 36.81 22.78 16.62
N ASP A 733 35.94 21.88 17.08
CA ASP A 733 36.05 20.44 16.78
C ASP A 733 35.85 20.15 15.29
N GLU A 734 34.96 20.90 14.63
CA GLU A 734 34.70 20.80 13.19
C GLU A 734 35.82 21.40 12.35
N LEU A 735 36.76 22.15 12.93
CA LEU A 735 37.93 22.70 12.25
C LEU A 735 39.18 21.81 12.38
N SER A 736 39.09 20.69 13.09
CA SER A 736 40.20 19.77 13.35
C SER A 736 39.81 18.30 13.10
N LEU A 737 39.07 18.04 12.03
CA LEU A 737 38.53 16.71 11.73
C LEU A 737 39.54 15.78 11.05
N ASN A 738 39.33 14.47 11.22
CA ASN A 738 40.03 13.42 10.49
C ASN A 738 39.00 12.53 9.77
N PRO A 739 38.86 12.63 8.42
CA PRO A 739 37.86 11.88 7.66
C PRO A 739 37.99 10.36 7.81
N SER A 740 39.21 9.84 7.94
CA SER A 740 39.44 8.41 8.15
C SER A 740 38.89 7.94 9.50
N ASN A 741 38.98 8.77 10.55
CA ASN A 741 38.37 8.47 11.85
C ASN A 741 36.85 8.58 11.80
N LEU A 742 36.31 9.58 11.11
CA LEU A 742 34.87 9.72 10.88
C LEU A 742 34.29 8.49 10.15
N ASN A 743 35.01 8.02 9.13
CA ASN A 743 34.66 6.82 8.36
C ASN A 743 34.75 5.51 9.16
N LYS A 744 35.58 5.46 10.20
CA LYS A 744 35.71 4.31 11.11
C LYS A 744 34.83 4.41 12.36
N GLY A 745 34.24 5.57 12.62
CA GLY A 745 33.44 5.86 13.81
C GLY A 745 31.97 5.44 13.67
N ASN A 746 31.16 5.80 14.66
CA ASN A 746 29.73 5.47 14.70
C ASN A 746 28.85 6.27 13.72
N LEU A 747 29.47 7.14 12.91
CA LEU A 747 28.81 7.97 11.91
C LEU A 747 28.64 7.24 10.57
N LEU A 748 29.32 6.11 10.36
CA LEU A 748 29.21 5.25 9.17
C LEU A 748 29.05 3.79 9.59
N LYS A 749 28.26 3.01 8.85
CA LYS A 749 28.11 1.57 9.12
C LYS A 749 29.39 0.85 8.68
N LYS A 750 29.95 0.01 9.55
CA LYS A 750 31.18 -0.76 9.29
C LYS A 750 31.10 -1.50 7.94
N SER A 751 31.94 -1.12 6.98
CA SER A 751 32.50 -2.06 6.01
C SER A 751 33.96 -2.31 6.39
N SER A 752 34.29 -3.59 6.52
CA SER A 752 35.63 -4.09 6.78
C SER A 752 36.55 -3.78 5.59
N GLU A 753 37.66 -3.11 5.88
CA GLU A 753 38.93 -3.07 5.16
C GLU A 753 39.00 -2.56 3.70
N ASN A 754 39.81 -1.50 3.55
CA ASN A 754 40.66 -1.12 2.41
C ASN A 754 40.20 -1.47 0.99
N ILE A 755 39.62 -0.48 0.27
CA ILE A 755 39.63 -0.47 -1.19
C ILE A 755 40.15 0.88 -1.69
N SER A 756 41.32 0.83 -2.32
CA SER A 756 41.91 1.93 -3.09
C SER A 756 41.00 2.26 -4.27
N GLY A 757 40.39 3.44 -4.27
CA GLY A 757 39.48 3.86 -5.31
C GLY A 757 40.17 4.11 -6.65
N LYS A 758 39.56 3.66 -7.74
CA LYS A 758 39.66 4.36 -9.03
C LYS A 758 38.74 5.57 -8.95
N THR A 759 39.27 6.74 -9.26
CA THR A 759 38.50 7.94 -9.58
C THR A 759 38.56 8.10 -11.09
N SER A 760 37.41 8.18 -11.76
CA SER A 760 37.28 8.54 -13.17
C SER A 760 36.56 9.86 -13.29
#